data_AF-A0A960SYX6-F1
#
_entry.id   AF-A0A960SYX6-F1
#
_cell.length_a   1.000
_cell.length_b   1.000
_cell.length_c   1.000
_cell.angle_alpha   90.00
_cell.angle_beta   90.00
_cell.angle_gamma   90.00
#
_symmetry.space_group_name_H-M   'P 1'
#
loop_
_entity.id
_entity.type
_entity.pdbx_description
1 polymer ?
#
loop_
_entity_poly.entity_id
_entity_poly.type
_entity_poly.pdbx_seq_one_letter_code
_entity_poly.pdbx_strand_id
1 'polypeptide(L)'
;MTRFRNHPILKVLRRSAAFASAAALGSSADAQTAPTAQALPYSQDFGTASFSALPAGVAAWNGLNGNSISTATSAGNSAPAGDATVTARTSDTTTGGSFGYAVSGNARFYIQTSSNATNGANQLAIAVDTVGKINIVLSYRVESIVAELRTVGTVCQYRIGNSGPWTDVVPSSGANPVCQSGGSAGPMTTVTATLPTSVENQPDVQIRWATFRGSESGSSSGLAIDDISVTGTTVSNSLAIAASPDSFGEAAGANASTVTVSSVDPVAADTSVTLVSGDTGEAIVASANPAVIPAGETSVTFRIDAVDDDEFDGNQTVSLQATAVGIGTTSTNITIADDEDAYSPPSGYYAPATGLAGANLKAALHGIIQNGHTQFAYSNTLSALRTIYEDPSNTSNVLLVYSGSSVSKSATYYTGQDPGTTYSREHTWPDSFGLDPTNVDPGYTGGDAGPDFTDLFNLRPILQTLNSQRGNKYYDETTGSGTVPALAPDCSYDSDSFEPADSEKGDLARAMFYMATRYDGGEPLTIDLEIGNTPDASAGRFANLSTLLQWAEQDPVSEEERRRNQVTFGLQHNRNPFIDHPEYLALIWGSLRIDKSSVAVAEGGATDSYHLTLSSQPDTDVTVEISSIPSGQLAVSPQTVTFTPANWHQPVEVVVSAVDDTVFELSVEPVTIRHTLSTADPYYSTLAPSDLAAAVADNDPEIAPAPLPLAYGGPWGDLPAQGFLSSGTGTYGTSLGGDSGNGSIKFDHSGDKLTVSFAAMPGTLSYHLKGNPGGGILTDGSFQIFESPDNVDFTEVRSFVNKNNEDEAFADTLLPSTRF
;
A
#
# COMPACT_ATOMS: atom_id res chain seq x y z
N MET A 1 -36.58 16.97 -38.81
CA MET A 1 -37.55 15.86 -39.01
C MET A 1 -37.45 14.98 -37.77
N THR A 2 -38.44 14.67 -36.93
CA THR A 2 -39.90 14.89 -36.83
C THR A 2 -40.22 14.45 -35.38
N ARG A 3 -40.68 15.32 -34.45
CA ARG A 3 -42.08 15.44 -33.94
C ARG A 3 -42.77 14.11 -33.58
N PHE A 4 -43.63 13.94 -32.57
CA PHE A 4 -44.14 14.63 -31.36
C PHE A 4 -45.27 13.71 -30.80
N ARG A 5 -45.53 13.71 -29.48
CA ARG A 5 -46.87 13.69 -28.79
C ARG A 5 -46.70 13.28 -27.30
N ASN A 6 -46.79 14.21 -26.33
CA ASN A 6 -47.97 14.76 -25.60
C ASN A 6 -48.60 13.78 -24.57
N HIS A 7 -48.36 13.90 -23.25
CA HIS A 7 -49.05 14.70 -22.16
C HIS A 7 -50.40 14.13 -21.66
N PRO A 8 -50.93 14.42 -20.42
CA PRO A 8 -50.52 15.35 -19.33
C PRO A 8 -50.49 14.73 -17.88
N ILE A 9 -49.98 15.39 -16.83
CA ILE A 9 -50.73 16.16 -15.80
C ILE A 9 -49.77 16.96 -14.87
N LEU A 10 -50.10 18.23 -14.64
CA LEU A 10 -49.55 19.20 -13.66
C LEU A 10 -50.06 18.93 -12.21
N LYS A 11 -49.21 19.15 -11.18
CA LYS A 11 -49.42 20.10 -10.04
C LYS A 11 -48.44 19.93 -8.83
N VAL A 12 -47.85 21.08 -8.40
CA VAL A 12 -47.38 21.47 -7.03
C VAL A 12 -46.00 20.90 -6.60
N LEU A 13 -44.93 21.65 -6.27
CA LEU A 13 -44.78 22.98 -5.63
C LEU A 13 -43.87 23.97 -6.40
N ARG A 14 -44.46 25.08 -6.86
CA ARG A 14 -43.88 26.43 -6.86
C ARG A 14 -44.87 27.33 -6.12
N ARG A 15 -44.55 27.71 -4.88
CA ARG A 15 -45.11 28.82 -4.10
C ARG A 15 -43.96 29.18 -3.13
N SER A 16 -43.22 30.25 -3.36
CA SER A 16 -43.56 31.58 -2.83
C SER A 16 -43.14 32.70 -3.79
N ALA A 17 -43.94 32.92 -4.83
CA ALA A 17 -43.94 34.14 -5.64
C ALA A 17 -45.38 34.35 -6.14
N ALA A 18 -46.28 34.75 -5.23
CA ALA A 18 -47.57 35.41 -5.47
C ALA A 18 -48.38 35.46 -4.16
N PHE A 19 -48.07 36.43 -3.31
CA PHE A 19 -49.09 37.18 -2.57
C PHE A 19 -48.90 38.64 -2.97
N ALA A 20 -49.15 38.92 -4.25
CA ALA A 20 -49.32 40.24 -4.78
C ALA A 20 -50.71 40.27 -5.43
N SER A 21 -51.48 41.30 -5.09
CA SER A 21 -52.81 41.63 -5.61
C SER A 21 -54.02 40.98 -4.92
N ALA A 22 -54.27 41.42 -3.67
CA ALA A 22 -55.60 41.87 -3.24
C ALA A 22 -55.50 42.76 -2.00
N ALA A 23 -54.64 43.78 -2.06
CA ALA A 23 -54.90 45.06 -1.44
C ALA A 23 -54.38 46.09 -2.43
N ALA A 24 -55.26 46.53 -3.31
CA ALA A 24 -55.07 47.80 -3.99
C ALA A 24 -55.05 48.89 -2.90
N LEU A 25 -53.86 49.17 -2.38
CA LEU A 25 -53.52 50.45 -1.80
C LEU A 25 -52.33 50.90 -2.64
N GLY A 26 -52.59 51.90 -3.47
CA GLY A 26 -51.65 52.35 -4.49
C GLY A 26 -50.26 52.55 -3.92
N SER A 27 -49.26 52.24 -4.73
CA SER A 27 -47.96 52.89 -4.62
C SER A 27 -48.18 54.40 -4.76
N SER A 28 -48.56 55.06 -3.67
CA SER A 28 -48.27 56.47 -3.51
C SER A 28 -46.76 56.53 -3.50
N ALA A 29 -46.15 57.08 -4.56
CA ALA A 29 -44.85 57.67 -4.40
C ALA A 29 -44.93 58.53 -3.12
N ASP A 30 -44.07 58.22 -2.15
CA ASP A 30 -43.92 59.07 -0.97
C ASP A 30 -43.76 60.50 -1.49
N ALA A 31 -44.68 61.40 -1.13
CA ALA A 31 -44.71 62.75 -1.68
C ALA A 31 -43.50 63.59 -1.22
N GLN A 32 -42.78 63.10 -0.22
CA GLN A 32 -41.59 63.67 0.38
C GLN A 32 -40.29 63.11 -0.22
N THR A 33 -39.25 63.94 -0.24
CA THR A 33 -37.90 63.53 -0.65
C THR A 33 -37.20 62.83 0.53
N ALA A 34 -36.66 61.64 0.27
CA ALA A 34 -35.88 60.88 1.25
C ALA A 34 -34.49 61.54 1.46
N PRO A 35 -34.02 61.72 2.71
CA PRO A 35 -32.63 62.14 2.95
C PRO A 35 -31.65 61.08 2.46
N THR A 36 -30.47 61.51 1.98
CA THR A 36 -29.39 60.62 1.56
C THR A 36 -28.65 60.05 2.78
N ALA A 37 -28.51 58.72 2.86
CA ALA A 37 -27.79 58.06 3.96
C ALA A 37 -26.36 58.60 4.14
N GLN A 38 -25.99 58.89 5.39
CA GLN A 38 -24.66 59.38 5.79
C GLN A 38 -23.88 58.30 6.57
N ALA A 39 -22.59 58.15 6.30
CA ALA A 39 -21.75 57.17 7.01
C ALA A 39 -21.62 57.48 8.50
N LEU A 40 -21.53 56.43 9.34
CA LEU A 40 -21.26 56.58 10.77
C LEU A 40 -19.76 56.73 11.11
N PRO A 41 -19.39 57.58 12.10
CA PRO A 41 -20.29 58.37 12.94
C PRO A 41 -20.86 59.60 12.21
N TYR A 42 -22.14 59.85 12.41
CA TYR A 42 -22.86 60.99 11.85
C TYR A 42 -23.19 62.01 12.95
N SER A 43 -22.98 63.30 12.69
CA SER A 43 -23.32 64.38 13.64
C SER A 43 -23.94 65.58 12.91
N GLN A 44 -24.96 66.18 13.51
CA GLN A 44 -25.64 67.36 13.00
C GLN A 44 -26.04 68.34 14.12
N ASP A 45 -25.40 69.51 14.12
CA ASP A 45 -25.56 70.60 15.11
C ASP A 45 -26.04 71.92 14.45
N PHE A 46 -26.57 71.84 13.22
CA PHE A 46 -27.00 72.94 12.33
C PHE A 46 -26.14 74.23 12.21
N GLY A 47 -24.97 74.34 12.85
CA GLY A 47 -24.06 75.47 12.81
C GLY A 47 -24.44 76.63 13.76
N THR A 48 -23.94 77.83 13.46
CA THR A 48 -24.09 79.00 14.35
C THR A 48 -25.04 80.07 13.81
N ALA A 49 -25.51 79.94 12.57
CA ALA A 49 -26.32 80.92 11.86
C ALA A 49 -27.67 80.33 11.41
N SER A 50 -28.69 81.18 11.34
CA SER A 50 -30.01 80.79 10.85
C SER A 50 -29.92 80.31 9.39
N PHE A 51 -30.71 79.30 9.03
CA PHE A 51 -30.61 78.65 7.71
C PHE A 51 -31.98 78.44 7.06
N SER A 52 -31.99 78.36 5.73
CA SER A 52 -33.16 77.97 4.92
C SER A 52 -32.89 76.72 4.06
N ALA A 53 -31.62 76.37 3.86
CA ALA A 53 -31.21 75.13 3.20
C ALA A 53 -30.84 74.08 4.25
N LEU A 54 -31.26 72.84 4.04
CA LEU A 54 -30.93 71.73 4.92
C LEU A 54 -29.56 71.13 4.56
N PRO A 55 -28.78 70.69 5.56
CA PRO A 55 -27.54 69.95 5.33
C PRO A 55 -27.77 68.62 4.61
N ALA A 56 -26.69 68.04 4.08
CA ALA A 56 -26.73 66.70 3.47
C ALA A 56 -27.18 65.64 4.49
N GLY A 57 -28.04 64.74 4.03
CA GLY A 57 -28.62 63.69 4.87
C GLY A 57 -29.71 64.15 5.82
N VAL A 58 -30.18 65.41 5.73
CA VAL A 58 -31.29 65.94 6.50
C VAL A 58 -32.45 66.33 5.57
N ALA A 59 -33.67 65.98 5.96
CA ALA A 59 -34.90 66.39 5.28
C ALA A 59 -35.90 67.01 6.27
N ALA A 60 -36.75 67.90 5.76
CA ALA A 60 -37.89 68.43 6.50
C ALA A 60 -39.16 68.07 5.76
N TRP A 61 -40.14 67.56 6.49
CA TRP A 61 -41.37 67.02 5.92
C TRP A 61 -42.59 67.70 6.51
N ASN A 62 -43.62 67.91 5.69
CA ASN A 62 -44.91 68.42 6.15
C ASN A 62 -45.65 67.35 6.94
N GLY A 63 -46.40 67.74 7.98
CA GLY A 63 -47.34 66.84 8.63
C GLY A 63 -48.51 66.43 7.72
N LEU A 64 -49.37 65.52 8.22
CA LEU A 64 -50.55 65.04 7.49
C LEU A 64 -51.45 66.20 7.04
N ASN A 65 -51.78 66.22 5.75
CA ASN A 65 -52.61 67.23 5.09
C ASN A 65 -54.04 67.23 5.69
N GLY A 66 -54.37 68.23 6.52
CA GLY A 66 -55.73 68.46 7.02
C GLY A 66 -56.20 67.68 8.26
N ASN A 67 -55.36 66.87 8.92
CA ASN A 67 -55.71 66.14 10.16
C ASN A 67 -55.01 66.72 11.39
N SER A 68 -55.73 66.80 12.52
CA SER A 68 -55.14 67.25 13.80
C SER A 68 -54.26 66.14 14.40
N ILE A 69 -52.96 66.38 14.54
CA ILE A 69 -52.01 65.48 15.24
C ILE A 69 -51.91 65.93 16.70
N SER A 70 -52.77 65.38 17.57
CA SER A 70 -52.97 65.87 18.93
C SER A 70 -52.29 65.08 20.06
N THR A 71 -51.76 63.91 19.75
CA THR A 71 -51.12 63.00 20.72
C THR A 71 -49.85 62.37 20.14
N ALA A 72 -48.98 61.86 21.01
CA ALA A 72 -47.81 61.08 20.61
C ALA A 72 -48.21 59.90 19.69
N THR A 73 -49.27 59.16 20.02
CA THR A 73 -49.78 58.07 19.17
C THR A 73 -50.20 58.55 17.78
N SER A 74 -50.87 59.70 17.69
CA SER A 74 -51.25 60.26 16.38
C SER A 74 -50.03 60.75 15.57
N ALA A 75 -48.96 61.20 16.23
CA ALA A 75 -47.70 61.54 15.56
C ALA A 75 -46.95 60.29 15.08
N GLY A 76 -46.86 59.24 15.90
CA GLY A 76 -46.23 57.98 15.50
C GLY A 76 -46.89 57.33 14.28
N ASN A 77 -48.22 57.48 14.16
CA ASN A 77 -49.00 57.00 13.01
C ASN A 77 -49.05 57.98 11.83
N SER A 78 -48.40 59.14 11.93
CA SER A 78 -48.45 60.15 10.88
C SER A 78 -47.57 59.77 9.68
N ALA A 79 -48.02 60.15 8.48
CA ALA A 79 -47.26 60.02 7.24
C ALA A 79 -47.04 61.42 6.64
N PRO A 80 -45.82 61.75 6.18
CA PRO A 80 -45.60 62.99 5.47
C PRO A 80 -46.45 63.11 4.22
N ALA A 81 -46.92 64.32 3.92
CA ALA A 81 -47.64 64.62 2.68
C ALA A 81 -46.77 65.31 1.61
N GLY A 82 -45.49 65.55 1.92
CA GLY A 82 -44.52 66.23 1.07
C GLY A 82 -43.40 66.91 1.85
N ASP A 83 -42.51 67.61 1.17
CA ASP A 83 -41.41 68.35 1.78
C ASP A 83 -41.88 69.67 2.42
N ALA A 84 -41.36 69.96 3.61
CA ALA A 84 -41.59 71.21 4.31
C ALA A 84 -40.59 72.29 3.86
N THR A 85 -41.10 73.51 3.65
CA THR A 85 -40.25 74.68 3.43
C THR A 85 -39.63 75.12 4.75
N VAL A 86 -38.30 75.30 4.76
CA VAL A 86 -37.54 75.80 5.91
C VAL A 86 -37.21 77.27 5.69
N THR A 87 -37.57 78.12 6.65
CA THR A 87 -37.28 79.57 6.58
C THR A 87 -36.27 79.98 7.65
N ALA A 88 -35.26 80.77 7.28
CA ALA A 88 -34.28 81.27 8.24
C ALA A 88 -34.92 82.26 9.23
N ARG A 89 -34.63 82.11 10.52
CA ARG A 89 -35.09 83.04 11.57
C ARG A 89 -34.05 83.31 12.65
N THR A 90 -34.06 84.54 13.15
CA THR A 90 -33.24 85.00 14.30
C THR A 90 -34.08 85.42 15.51
N SER A 91 -35.40 85.30 15.42
CA SER A 91 -36.35 85.55 16.51
C SER A 91 -37.47 84.51 16.45
N ASP A 92 -38.07 84.24 17.60
CA ASP A 92 -39.17 83.28 17.73
C ASP A 92 -40.42 83.72 16.95
N THR A 93 -41.42 82.84 16.91
CA THR A 93 -42.67 83.11 16.20
C THR A 93 -43.82 82.27 16.71
N THR A 94 -45.03 82.80 16.55
CA THR A 94 -46.29 82.10 16.76
C THR A 94 -46.90 81.57 15.46
N THR A 95 -46.29 81.86 14.30
CA THR A 95 -46.73 81.36 12.98
C THR A 95 -46.18 79.95 12.75
N GLY A 96 -47.04 79.01 12.38
CA GLY A 96 -46.64 77.62 12.19
C GLY A 96 -45.70 77.45 10.99
N GLY A 97 -44.73 76.54 11.14
CA GLY A 97 -43.78 76.21 10.08
C GLY A 97 -42.50 75.57 10.62
N SER A 98 -41.56 75.30 9.69
CA SER A 98 -40.21 74.87 9.97
C SER A 98 -39.22 76.00 9.74
N PHE A 99 -38.28 76.17 10.66
CA PHE A 99 -37.35 77.28 10.66
C PHE A 99 -35.95 76.79 10.98
N GLY A 100 -34.96 77.26 10.22
CA GLY A 100 -33.57 77.21 10.67
C GLY A 100 -33.34 78.39 11.58
N TYR A 101 -33.50 78.15 12.88
CA TYR A 101 -33.55 79.18 13.91
C TYR A 101 -32.21 79.31 14.59
N ALA A 102 -31.68 80.52 14.73
CA ALA A 102 -30.44 80.76 15.46
C ALA A 102 -30.53 81.98 16.38
N VAL A 103 -30.15 81.77 17.64
CA VAL A 103 -29.98 82.83 18.64
C VAL A 103 -28.68 82.61 19.39
N SER A 104 -27.96 83.68 19.69
CA SER A 104 -26.71 83.64 20.46
C SER A 104 -25.64 82.69 19.90
N GLY A 105 -25.63 82.48 18.58
CA GLY A 105 -24.62 81.67 17.90
C GLY A 105 -24.85 80.15 17.91
N ASN A 106 -26.04 79.67 18.29
CA ASN A 106 -26.42 78.27 18.11
C ASN A 106 -27.65 78.14 17.19
N ALA A 107 -27.50 77.45 16.06
CA ALA A 107 -28.57 77.21 15.10
C ALA A 107 -29.20 75.84 15.33
N ARG A 108 -30.51 75.72 15.09
CA ARG A 108 -31.28 74.51 15.37
C ARG A 108 -32.49 74.39 14.47
N PHE A 109 -32.96 73.17 14.27
CA PHE A 109 -34.19 72.94 13.50
C PHE A 109 -35.41 73.19 14.37
N TYR A 110 -36.02 74.37 14.21
CA TYR A 110 -37.17 74.84 14.99
C TYR A 110 -38.49 74.56 14.27
N ILE A 111 -39.42 73.92 14.97
CA ILE A 111 -40.76 73.63 14.51
C ILE A 111 -41.73 74.41 15.40
N GLN A 112 -42.40 75.40 14.81
CA GLN A 112 -43.51 76.09 15.45
C GLN A 112 -44.82 75.47 15.00
N THR A 113 -45.68 75.16 15.96
CA THR A 113 -47.05 74.72 15.66
C THR A 113 -48.00 75.93 15.62
N SER A 114 -49.15 75.84 14.93
CA SER A 114 -50.10 76.96 14.82
C SER A 114 -51.51 76.63 15.31
N SER A 115 -52.33 77.68 15.49
CA SER A 115 -53.74 77.58 15.85
C SER A 115 -54.65 77.11 14.71
N ASN A 116 -54.21 77.21 13.46
CA ASN A 116 -54.99 76.85 12.27
C ASN A 116 -54.79 75.36 11.94
N ALA A 117 -55.89 74.62 11.86
CA ALA A 117 -55.92 73.15 11.74
C ALA A 117 -55.44 72.57 10.39
N THR A 118 -54.82 73.36 9.51
CA THR A 118 -54.58 72.96 8.12
C THR A 118 -53.21 72.35 7.84
N ASN A 119 -52.19 72.57 8.69
CA ASN A 119 -50.87 71.95 8.51
C ASN A 119 -50.51 71.19 9.79
N GLY A 120 -50.50 69.85 9.71
CA GLY A 120 -49.92 69.01 10.76
C GLY A 120 -48.48 69.43 11.05
N ALA A 121 -48.03 69.27 12.29
CA ALA A 121 -46.73 69.75 12.72
C ALA A 121 -45.61 69.09 11.89
N ASN A 122 -44.73 69.91 11.31
CA ASN A 122 -43.66 69.47 10.43
C ASN A 122 -42.68 68.55 11.17
N GLN A 123 -41.93 67.75 10.42
CA GLN A 123 -41.07 66.70 10.95
C GLN A 123 -39.65 66.88 10.43
N LEU A 124 -38.68 66.55 11.28
CA LEU A 124 -37.28 66.41 10.88
C LEU A 124 -37.01 64.94 10.54
N ALA A 125 -36.20 64.68 9.53
CA ALA A 125 -35.72 63.35 9.21
C ALA A 125 -34.25 63.36 8.81
N ILE A 126 -33.56 62.27 9.12
CA ILE A 126 -32.19 61.97 8.68
C ILE A 126 -32.10 60.55 8.11
N ALA A 127 -31.04 60.25 7.38
CA ALA A 127 -30.69 58.89 6.98
C ALA A 127 -29.22 58.58 7.28
N VAL A 128 -28.92 57.37 7.75
CA VAL A 128 -27.57 56.90 8.04
C VAL A 128 -27.28 55.54 7.39
N ASP A 129 -26.02 55.32 7.04
CA ASP A 129 -25.47 54.05 6.56
C ASP A 129 -24.74 53.35 7.71
N THR A 130 -25.25 52.19 8.11
CA THR A 130 -24.74 51.38 9.21
C THR A 130 -23.98 50.14 8.72
N VAL A 131 -23.62 50.05 7.43
CA VAL A 131 -22.81 48.95 6.89
C VAL A 131 -21.48 48.82 7.62
N GLY A 132 -21.16 47.61 8.07
CA GLY A 132 -19.96 47.32 8.86
C GLY A 132 -19.99 47.89 10.29
N LYS A 133 -21.17 48.29 10.81
CA LYS A 133 -21.36 48.83 12.16
C LYS A 133 -22.35 47.99 12.98
N ILE A 134 -22.04 47.81 14.26
CA ILE A 134 -22.92 47.21 15.30
C ILE A 134 -23.08 48.18 16.48
N ASN A 135 -23.97 47.89 17.43
CA ASN A 135 -24.24 48.71 18.62
C ASN A 135 -24.59 50.16 18.27
N ILE A 136 -25.60 50.36 17.42
CA ILE A 136 -25.96 51.69 16.92
C ILE A 136 -26.62 52.52 18.03
N VAL A 137 -26.07 53.70 18.33
CA VAL A 137 -26.57 54.62 19.36
C VAL A 137 -26.97 55.95 18.73
N LEU A 138 -28.21 56.36 18.96
CA LEU A 138 -28.76 57.68 18.61
C LEU A 138 -28.76 58.58 19.84
N SER A 139 -28.30 59.82 19.68
CA SER A 139 -28.43 60.90 20.64
C SER A 139 -28.91 62.18 19.95
N TYR A 140 -29.75 62.97 20.60
CA TYR A 140 -30.19 64.30 20.10
C TYR A 140 -30.68 65.17 21.25
N ARG A 141 -30.72 66.49 21.05
CA ARG A 141 -31.29 67.44 22.01
C ARG A 141 -32.63 67.97 21.54
N VAL A 142 -33.53 68.19 22.49
CA VAL A 142 -34.82 68.86 22.26
C VAL A 142 -34.95 70.07 23.19
N GLU A 143 -35.27 71.22 22.62
CA GLU A 143 -35.45 72.49 23.34
C GLU A 143 -36.84 73.07 23.09
N SER A 144 -37.46 73.66 24.11
CA SER A 144 -38.68 74.48 23.93
C SER A 144 -38.30 75.91 23.59
N ILE A 145 -38.63 76.36 22.37
CA ILE A 145 -38.34 77.72 21.90
C ILE A 145 -39.42 78.69 22.34
N VAL A 146 -40.68 78.29 22.15
CA VAL A 146 -41.86 79.06 22.52
C VAL A 146 -42.74 78.15 23.36
N ALA A 147 -42.93 78.50 24.63
CA ALA A 147 -43.81 77.78 25.55
C ALA A 147 -45.11 78.58 25.74
N GLU A 148 -46.19 78.05 25.19
CA GLU A 148 -47.52 78.65 25.20
C GLU A 148 -48.53 77.69 25.86
N LEU A 149 -49.83 78.00 25.76
CA LEU A 149 -50.90 77.24 26.42
C LEU A 149 -51.17 75.84 25.82
N ARG A 150 -50.42 75.38 24.83
CA ARG A 150 -50.61 74.06 24.20
C ARG A 150 -49.39 73.19 24.34
N THR A 151 -49.62 71.91 24.59
CA THR A 151 -48.54 70.93 24.67
C THR A 151 -47.93 70.70 23.29
N VAL A 152 -46.60 70.60 23.20
CA VAL A 152 -45.90 70.18 21.97
C VAL A 152 -44.87 69.10 22.30
N GLY A 153 -44.76 68.08 21.47
CA GLY A 153 -43.81 66.99 21.69
C GLY A 153 -43.40 66.29 20.41
N THR A 154 -42.44 65.37 20.53
CA THR A 154 -41.92 64.57 19.41
C THR A 154 -42.03 63.08 19.69
N VAL A 155 -42.10 62.27 18.64
CA VAL A 155 -41.93 60.82 18.66
C VAL A 155 -40.79 60.49 17.70
N CYS A 156 -39.68 59.99 18.24
CA CYS A 156 -38.58 59.50 17.43
C CYS A 156 -38.89 58.11 16.90
N GLN A 157 -38.70 57.89 15.60
CA GLN A 157 -38.96 56.61 14.95
C GLN A 157 -37.86 56.30 13.93
N TYR A 158 -37.65 55.01 13.66
CA TYR A 158 -36.74 54.55 12.62
C TYR A 158 -37.45 53.64 11.61
N ARG A 159 -36.87 53.47 10.43
CA ARG A 159 -37.19 52.41 9.47
C ARG A 159 -35.95 52.04 8.65
N ILE A 160 -35.93 50.81 8.12
CA ILE A 160 -34.88 50.33 7.22
C ILE A 160 -35.32 50.63 5.78
N GLY A 161 -34.47 51.30 5.01
CA GLY A 161 -34.77 51.83 3.68
C GLY A 161 -35.80 52.96 3.67
N ASN A 162 -36.37 53.23 2.50
CA ASN A 162 -37.18 54.43 2.24
C ASN A 162 -38.70 54.18 2.06
N SER A 163 -39.19 52.95 2.24
CA SER A 163 -40.60 52.61 1.98
C SER A 163 -41.25 51.69 3.03
N GLY A 164 -40.55 51.39 4.14
CA GLY A 164 -41.04 50.52 5.21
C GLY A 164 -41.90 51.23 6.28
N PRO A 165 -42.60 50.47 7.13
CA PRO A 165 -43.31 51.01 8.29
C PRO A 165 -42.31 51.61 9.31
N TRP A 166 -42.76 52.64 10.03
CA TRP A 166 -41.99 53.27 11.09
C TRP A 166 -42.09 52.46 12.39
N THR A 167 -40.98 52.36 13.11
CA THR A 167 -40.88 51.73 14.43
C THR A 167 -40.44 52.76 15.46
N ASP A 168 -41.14 52.83 16.59
CA ASP A 168 -40.81 53.78 17.67
C ASP A 168 -39.41 53.49 18.25
N VAL A 169 -38.61 54.54 18.37
CA VAL A 169 -37.36 54.51 19.13
C VAL A 169 -37.72 54.76 20.59
N VAL A 170 -37.33 53.85 21.47
CA VAL A 170 -37.55 53.98 22.92
C VAL A 170 -36.35 54.70 23.55
N PRO A 171 -36.52 55.92 24.08
CA PRO A 171 -35.46 56.60 24.81
C PRO A 171 -35.00 55.80 26.03
N SER A 172 -33.72 55.89 26.38
CA SER A 172 -33.17 55.32 27.62
C SER A 172 -33.84 55.89 28.88
N SER A 173 -34.44 57.08 28.80
CA SER A 173 -35.24 57.71 29.86
C SER A 173 -36.68 57.17 29.98
N GLY A 174 -37.14 56.35 29.04
CA GLY A 174 -38.48 55.74 29.03
C GLY A 174 -39.59 56.56 28.36
N ALA A 175 -39.37 57.85 28.03
CA ALA A 175 -40.36 58.68 27.32
C ALA A 175 -39.70 59.81 26.50
N ASN A 176 -40.33 60.17 25.39
CA ASN A 176 -39.92 61.32 24.57
C ASN A 176 -40.25 62.66 25.29
N PRO A 177 -39.43 63.70 25.13
CA PRO A 177 -39.66 65.00 25.79
C PRO A 177 -40.89 65.73 25.24
N VAL A 178 -41.62 66.39 26.15
CA VAL A 178 -42.80 67.23 25.86
C VAL A 178 -42.66 68.58 26.55
N CYS A 179 -43.06 69.67 25.88
CA CYS A 179 -43.25 70.98 26.49
C CYS A 179 -44.74 71.13 26.86
N GLN A 180 -45.04 71.34 28.15
CA GLN A 180 -46.40 71.35 28.68
C GLN A 180 -47.11 72.71 28.48
N SER A 181 -48.45 72.67 28.37
CA SER A 181 -49.33 73.84 28.41
C SER A 181 -49.01 74.79 29.58
N GLY A 182 -48.55 76.01 29.28
CA GLY A 182 -48.25 77.06 30.27
C GLY A 182 -46.90 76.93 30.98
N GLY A 183 -45.98 76.13 30.42
CA GLY A 183 -44.61 75.99 30.93
C GLY A 183 -43.69 77.18 30.63
N SER A 184 -42.42 77.08 31.05
CA SER A 184 -41.37 78.05 30.72
C SER A 184 -40.60 77.61 29.47
N ALA A 185 -40.29 78.56 28.57
CA ALA A 185 -39.21 78.34 27.60
C ALA A 185 -37.91 78.07 28.38
N GLY A 186 -37.17 77.02 28.03
CA GLY A 186 -36.13 76.49 28.91
C GLY A 186 -35.43 75.23 28.38
N PRO A 187 -34.34 74.81 29.08
CA PRO A 187 -33.17 74.21 28.46
C PRO A 187 -33.37 72.78 27.94
N MET A 188 -32.45 72.43 27.03
CA MET A 188 -32.38 71.20 26.26
C MET A 188 -32.36 69.93 27.13
N THR A 189 -33.23 68.97 26.84
CA THR A 189 -33.07 67.59 27.33
C THR A 189 -32.35 66.77 26.25
N THR A 190 -31.21 66.16 26.62
CA THR A 190 -30.56 65.17 25.76
C THR A 190 -31.33 63.86 25.85
N VAL A 191 -31.71 63.35 24.68
CA VAL A 191 -32.31 62.03 24.51
C VAL A 191 -31.28 61.10 23.92
N THR A 192 -31.15 59.90 24.49
CA THR A 192 -30.28 58.84 23.97
C THR A 192 -31.08 57.56 23.83
N ALA A 193 -30.82 56.77 22.79
CA ALA A 193 -31.42 55.47 22.55
C ALA A 193 -30.45 54.53 21.83
N THR A 194 -30.38 53.27 22.26
CA THR A 194 -29.74 52.19 21.48
C THR A 194 -30.77 51.64 20.50
N LEU A 195 -30.43 51.63 19.22
CA LEU A 195 -31.29 51.07 18.18
C LEU A 195 -31.15 49.53 18.15
N PRO A 196 -32.20 48.77 17.74
CA PRO A 196 -32.17 47.32 17.76
C PRO A 196 -31.22 46.72 16.71
N THR A 197 -30.80 45.46 16.89
CA THR A 197 -29.88 44.77 15.97
C THR A 197 -30.34 44.73 14.51
N SER A 198 -31.64 44.88 14.24
CA SER A 198 -32.17 44.98 12.88
C SER A 198 -31.66 46.20 12.11
N VAL A 199 -31.20 47.27 12.77
CA VAL A 199 -30.59 48.43 12.11
C VAL A 199 -29.09 48.28 11.86
N GLU A 200 -28.47 47.21 12.34
CA GLU A 200 -27.04 46.96 12.12
C GLU A 200 -26.80 46.46 10.70
N ASN A 201 -25.65 46.85 10.14
CA ASN A 201 -25.25 46.48 8.78
C ASN A 201 -26.29 46.79 7.68
N GLN A 202 -26.99 47.92 7.78
CA GLN A 202 -27.98 48.36 6.80
C GLN A 202 -27.46 49.56 6.00
N PRO A 203 -27.60 49.56 4.66
CA PRO A 203 -27.11 50.64 3.81
C PRO A 203 -27.93 51.94 3.92
N ASP A 204 -29.15 51.87 4.46
CA ASP A 204 -30.04 53.02 4.65
C ASP A 204 -30.96 52.77 5.86
N VAL A 205 -30.76 53.54 6.92
CA VAL A 205 -31.63 53.60 8.10
C VAL A 205 -32.13 55.04 8.23
N GLN A 206 -33.44 55.23 8.05
CA GLN A 206 -34.07 56.53 8.20
C GLN A 206 -34.55 56.73 9.63
N ILE A 207 -34.29 57.91 10.19
CA ILE A 207 -34.74 58.32 11.52
C ILE A 207 -35.54 59.60 11.38
N ARG A 208 -36.72 59.68 12.00
CA ARG A 208 -37.55 60.88 12.00
C ARG A 208 -38.00 61.29 13.39
N TRP A 209 -38.34 62.56 13.53
CA TRP A 209 -38.99 63.13 14.71
C TRP A 209 -40.37 63.66 14.31
N ALA A 210 -41.38 62.81 14.50
CA ALA A 210 -42.77 63.17 14.24
C ALA A 210 -43.31 64.04 15.38
N THR A 211 -43.83 65.22 15.06
CA THR A 211 -44.25 66.19 16.07
C THR A 211 -45.76 66.18 16.29
N PHE A 212 -46.21 66.41 17.52
CA PHE A 212 -47.63 66.55 17.87
C PHE A 212 -47.90 67.82 18.65
N ARG A 213 -49.15 68.30 18.59
CA ARG A 213 -49.63 69.48 19.30
C ARG A 213 -50.91 69.17 20.04
N GLY A 214 -50.93 69.33 21.36
CA GLY A 214 -52.10 69.10 22.20
C GLY A 214 -53.34 69.91 21.80
N SER A 215 -54.49 69.43 22.26
CA SER A 215 -55.83 69.98 21.97
C SER A 215 -56.25 71.09 22.95
N GLU A 216 -55.34 71.62 23.76
CA GLU A 216 -55.64 72.67 24.72
C GLU A 216 -56.08 73.99 24.03
N SER A 217 -56.67 74.91 24.78
CA SER A 217 -57.07 76.23 24.25
C SER A 217 -55.93 77.24 24.38
N GLY A 218 -55.67 78.03 23.33
CA GLY A 218 -54.69 79.12 23.35
C GLY A 218 -53.64 79.06 22.25
N SER A 219 -52.61 79.90 22.38
CA SER A 219 -51.45 79.95 21.48
C SER A 219 -50.69 78.63 21.49
N SER A 220 -49.99 78.35 20.39
CA SER A 220 -49.32 77.07 20.18
C SER A 220 -47.83 77.17 20.49
N SER A 221 -47.28 76.13 21.09
CA SER A 221 -45.86 76.04 21.47
C SER A 221 -45.00 75.56 20.28
N GLY A 222 -43.69 75.72 20.41
CA GLY A 222 -42.73 75.25 19.43
C GLY A 222 -41.47 74.70 20.06
N LEU A 223 -40.88 73.72 19.38
CA LEU A 223 -39.70 72.99 19.83
C LEU A 223 -38.61 73.00 18.77
N ALA A 224 -37.36 72.87 19.19
CA ALA A 224 -36.23 72.68 18.31
C ALA A 224 -35.52 71.36 18.59
N ILE A 225 -34.93 70.81 17.53
CA ILE A 225 -34.08 69.62 17.58
C ILE A 225 -32.68 70.02 17.13
N ASP A 226 -31.69 69.54 17.86
CA ASP A 226 -30.29 69.92 17.70
C ASP A 226 -29.34 68.82 18.21
N ASP A 227 -28.03 69.00 18.06
CA ASP A 227 -26.99 68.13 18.63
C ASP A 227 -27.23 66.62 18.31
N ILE A 228 -27.63 66.32 17.08
CA ILE A 228 -27.94 64.95 16.64
C ILE A 228 -26.63 64.20 16.44
N SER A 229 -26.50 63.01 17.03
CA SER A 229 -25.34 62.13 16.87
C SER A 229 -25.81 60.70 16.71
N VAL A 230 -25.28 60.01 15.69
CA VAL A 230 -25.46 58.58 15.49
C VAL A 230 -24.08 57.94 15.43
N THR A 231 -23.85 56.94 16.28
CA THR A 231 -22.57 56.23 16.36
C THR A 231 -22.78 54.72 16.30
N GLY A 232 -21.72 53.98 15.99
CA GLY A 232 -21.70 52.52 15.96
C GLY A 232 -20.27 52.00 16.04
N THR A 233 -20.10 50.77 16.53
CA THR A 233 -18.82 50.07 16.62
C THR A 233 -18.47 49.46 15.25
N THR A 234 -17.28 49.76 14.73
CA THR A 234 -16.79 49.17 13.48
C THR A 234 -16.46 47.68 13.67
N VAL A 235 -16.98 46.83 12.79
CA VAL A 235 -16.60 45.42 12.67
C VAL A 235 -15.42 45.32 11.71
N SER A 236 -14.28 44.77 12.15
CA SER A 236 -13.09 44.59 11.32
C SER A 236 -12.92 43.12 11.01
N ASN A 237 -13.68 42.60 10.04
CA ASN A 237 -13.58 41.19 9.66
C ASN A 237 -12.29 40.94 8.88
N SER A 238 -11.29 40.30 9.50
CA SER A 238 -10.20 39.60 8.81
C SER A 238 -10.42 38.09 8.87
N LEU A 239 -9.85 37.36 7.90
CA LEU A 239 -9.90 35.89 7.84
C LEU A 239 -8.67 35.28 8.49
N ALA A 240 -8.88 34.18 9.21
CA ALA A 240 -7.88 33.23 9.63
C ALA A 240 -8.17 31.84 9.02
N ILE A 241 -7.11 31.06 8.85
CA ILE A 241 -7.18 29.69 8.34
C ILE A 241 -6.22 28.85 9.18
N ALA A 242 -6.67 27.66 9.58
CA ALA A 242 -5.87 26.70 10.33
C ALA A 242 -6.18 25.27 9.87
N ALA A 243 -5.14 24.47 9.65
CA ALA A 243 -5.25 23.04 9.37
C ALA A 243 -4.95 22.24 10.65
N SER A 244 -5.63 21.11 10.85
CA SER A 244 -5.37 20.20 11.96
C SER A 244 -5.65 18.74 11.55
N PRO A 245 -4.62 17.86 11.54
CA PRO A 245 -3.20 18.21 11.63
C PRO A 245 -2.74 19.08 10.45
N ASP A 246 -1.67 19.87 10.63
CA ASP A 246 -1.01 20.65 9.57
C ASP A 246 0.16 19.89 8.91
N SER A 247 0.42 18.67 9.37
CA SER A 247 1.40 17.73 8.82
C SER A 247 0.87 16.30 8.94
N PHE A 248 0.88 15.54 7.84
CA PHE A 248 0.39 14.15 7.77
C PHE A 248 1.10 13.40 6.63
N GLY A 249 1.16 12.06 6.68
CA GLY A 249 1.71 11.25 5.58
C GLY A 249 0.76 11.13 4.40
N GLU A 250 1.25 10.89 3.19
CA GLU A 250 0.42 10.74 2.00
C GLU A 250 -0.49 9.50 2.04
N ALA A 251 -0.02 8.38 2.61
CA ALA A 251 -0.86 7.21 2.94
C ALA A 251 -1.97 7.47 3.97
N ALA A 252 -2.10 8.68 4.53
CA ALA A 252 -3.23 9.03 5.40
C ALA A 252 -4.57 9.02 4.65
N GLY A 253 -4.56 9.18 3.33
CA GLY A 253 -5.72 9.10 2.47
C GLY A 253 -6.89 10.00 2.90
N ALA A 254 -8.10 9.45 2.95
CA ALA A 254 -9.31 10.23 3.19
C ALA A 254 -9.40 10.80 4.62
N ASN A 255 -9.76 12.08 4.74
CA ASN A 255 -9.83 12.85 5.98
C ASN A 255 -8.47 13.02 6.70
N ALA A 256 -7.38 13.09 5.95
CA ALA A 256 -6.04 13.34 6.48
C ALA A 256 -5.92 14.64 7.30
N SER A 257 -6.67 15.68 6.93
CA SER A 257 -6.73 16.93 7.71
C SER A 257 -8.10 17.62 7.70
N THR A 258 -8.35 18.41 8.74
CA THR A 258 -9.49 19.34 8.80
C THR A 258 -8.99 20.79 8.79
N VAL A 259 -9.43 21.56 7.81
CA VAL A 259 -9.14 22.99 7.67
C VAL A 259 -10.31 23.80 8.19
N THR A 260 -10.07 24.67 9.16
CA THR A 260 -11.03 25.63 9.68
C THR A 260 -10.72 27.01 9.13
N VAL A 261 -11.69 27.63 8.45
CA VAL A 261 -11.62 29.03 8.02
C VAL A 261 -12.52 29.85 8.93
N SER A 262 -11.98 30.91 9.55
CA SER A 262 -12.70 31.75 10.50
C SER A 262 -12.60 33.24 10.21
N SER A 263 -13.64 33.99 10.54
CA SER A 263 -13.61 35.45 10.62
C SER A 263 -13.38 35.89 12.08
N VAL A 264 -12.76 37.06 12.26
CA VAL A 264 -12.52 37.63 13.60
C VAL A 264 -13.83 37.91 14.35
N ASP A 265 -14.79 38.57 13.70
CA ASP A 265 -16.12 38.81 14.25
C ASP A 265 -17.19 37.99 13.47
N PRO A 266 -18.38 37.76 14.06
CA PRO A 266 -19.48 37.10 13.36
C PRO A 266 -19.85 37.77 12.04
N VAL A 267 -20.12 36.98 11.00
CA VAL A 267 -20.50 37.51 9.69
C VAL A 267 -21.95 38.01 9.73
N ALA A 268 -22.21 39.19 9.16
CA ALA A 268 -23.53 39.81 9.19
C ALA A 268 -24.57 39.16 8.25
N ALA A 269 -24.11 38.36 7.29
CA ALA A 269 -24.92 37.60 6.34
C ALA A 269 -24.18 36.32 5.94
N ASP A 270 -24.91 35.33 5.42
CA ASP A 270 -24.34 34.10 4.89
C ASP A 270 -23.19 34.40 3.91
N THR A 271 -21.99 33.98 4.29
CA THR A 271 -20.76 34.31 3.57
C THR A 271 -20.20 33.06 2.91
N SER A 272 -20.13 33.07 1.58
CA SER A 272 -19.54 31.97 0.79
C SER A 272 -18.02 31.97 0.91
N VAL A 273 -17.45 30.81 1.25
CA VAL A 273 -16.02 30.55 1.38
C VAL A 273 -15.60 29.48 0.38
N THR A 274 -14.60 29.79 -0.44
CA THR A 274 -13.96 28.83 -1.35
C THR A 274 -12.59 28.49 -0.80
N LEU A 275 -12.27 27.20 -0.69
CA LEU A 275 -10.92 26.73 -0.34
C LEU A 275 -10.26 26.10 -1.58
N VAL A 276 -9.04 26.49 -1.91
CA VAL A 276 -8.29 25.99 -3.06
C VAL A 276 -7.00 25.37 -2.58
N SER A 277 -6.70 24.15 -3.04
CA SER A 277 -5.38 23.54 -2.88
C SER A 277 -4.43 24.04 -3.98
N GLY A 278 -3.21 24.39 -3.59
CA GLY A 278 -2.12 24.77 -4.50
C GLY A 278 -1.54 23.59 -5.27
N ASP A 279 -1.72 22.37 -4.74
CA ASP A 279 -1.35 21.13 -5.39
C ASP A 279 -2.40 20.05 -5.15
N THR A 280 -3.08 19.63 -6.21
CA THR A 280 -4.09 18.57 -6.14
C THR A 280 -3.52 17.18 -6.41
N GLY A 281 -2.24 17.10 -6.81
CA GLY A 281 -1.50 15.84 -6.83
C GLY A 281 -1.23 15.33 -5.41
N GLU A 282 -1.20 16.23 -4.44
CA GLU A 282 -0.84 15.95 -3.03
C GLU A 282 -2.02 16.03 -2.05
N ALA A 283 -2.89 17.04 -2.22
CA ALA A 283 -3.95 17.33 -1.26
C ALA A 283 -5.23 17.83 -1.93
N ILE A 284 -6.34 17.14 -1.66
CA ILE A 284 -7.64 17.41 -2.29
C ILE A 284 -8.63 17.97 -1.26
N VAL A 285 -9.32 19.05 -1.62
CA VAL A 285 -10.45 19.56 -0.82
C VAL A 285 -11.68 18.67 -1.03
N ALA A 286 -11.91 17.74 -0.10
CA ALA A 286 -12.96 16.73 -0.17
C ALA A 286 -14.34 17.20 0.32
N SER A 287 -14.40 18.35 1.00
CA SER A 287 -15.66 18.97 1.41
C SER A 287 -16.39 19.63 0.24
N ALA A 288 -17.70 19.86 0.41
CA ALA A 288 -18.47 20.72 -0.49
C ALA A 288 -17.82 22.12 -0.58
N ASN A 289 -17.55 22.57 -1.80
CA ASN A 289 -16.80 23.79 -2.08
C ASN A 289 -17.48 24.55 -3.24
N PRO A 290 -17.97 25.79 -3.03
CA PRO A 290 -17.83 26.61 -1.82
C PRO A 290 -18.69 26.13 -0.64
N ALA A 291 -18.23 26.44 0.57
CA ALA A 291 -18.96 26.28 1.83
C ALA A 291 -19.47 27.64 2.34
N VAL A 292 -20.32 27.67 3.37
CA VAL A 292 -20.93 28.90 3.89
C VAL A 292 -20.61 29.07 5.38
N ILE A 293 -20.16 30.27 5.77
CA ILE A 293 -20.24 30.74 7.17
C ILE A 293 -21.62 31.40 7.32
N PRO A 294 -22.54 30.82 8.11
CA PRO A 294 -23.89 31.37 8.28
C PRO A 294 -23.88 32.75 8.96
N ALA A 295 -24.91 33.56 8.70
CA ALA A 295 -25.10 34.83 9.42
C ALA A 295 -25.10 34.62 10.95
N GLY A 296 -24.26 35.38 11.67
CA GLY A 296 -24.08 35.28 13.12
C GLY A 296 -23.03 34.27 13.58
N GLU A 297 -22.45 33.48 12.66
CA GLU A 297 -21.36 32.55 12.94
C GLU A 297 -20.00 33.12 12.54
N THR A 298 -18.92 32.47 12.98
CA THR A 298 -17.54 32.92 12.73
C THR A 298 -16.71 31.95 11.91
N SER A 299 -17.17 30.72 11.62
CA SER A 299 -16.30 29.74 10.95
C SER A 299 -17.02 28.68 10.13
N VAL A 300 -16.25 28.01 9.27
CA VAL A 300 -16.65 26.84 8.49
C VAL A 300 -15.45 25.89 8.35
N THR A 301 -15.70 24.59 8.19
CA THR A 301 -14.66 23.57 8.06
C THR A 301 -14.66 22.87 6.70
N PHE A 302 -13.48 22.48 6.24
CA PHE A 302 -13.21 21.70 5.05
C PHE A 302 -12.41 20.46 5.43
N ARG A 303 -12.71 19.34 4.78
CA ARG A 303 -11.91 18.11 4.88
C ARG A 303 -10.91 18.09 3.74
N ILE A 304 -9.69 17.67 4.06
CA ILE A 304 -8.60 17.46 3.12
C ILE A 304 -8.29 15.97 3.10
N ASP A 305 -8.26 15.40 1.90
CA ASP A 305 -7.77 14.06 1.64
C ASP A 305 -6.32 14.18 1.16
N ALA A 306 -5.44 13.31 1.66
CA ALA A 306 -4.11 13.10 1.10
C ALA A 306 -4.24 12.24 -0.17
N VAL A 307 -3.36 12.51 -1.13
CA VAL A 307 -3.19 11.66 -2.31
C VAL A 307 -1.89 10.93 -2.13
N ASP A 308 -1.98 9.62 -2.18
CA ASP A 308 -0.89 8.65 -2.03
C ASP A 308 -0.45 8.29 -3.45
N ASP A 309 0.80 8.61 -3.79
CA ASP A 309 1.43 8.20 -5.05
C ASP A 309 2.59 7.21 -4.79
N ASP A 310 3.11 6.59 -5.85
CA ASP A 310 4.15 5.55 -5.69
C ASP A 310 5.56 6.16 -5.90
N GLU A 311 5.72 7.48 -5.77
CA GLU A 311 6.89 8.22 -6.19
C GLU A 311 7.60 8.93 -5.03
N PHE A 312 8.79 8.45 -4.65
CA PHE A 312 9.66 9.19 -3.71
C PHE A 312 10.06 10.56 -4.28
N ASP A 313 9.42 11.60 -3.81
CA ASP A 313 9.65 12.99 -4.19
C ASP A 313 10.00 13.88 -2.98
N GLY A 314 9.87 13.31 -1.77
CA GLY A 314 10.17 13.89 -0.48
C GLY A 314 9.07 14.83 0.02
N ASN A 315 9.05 15.10 1.32
CA ASN A 315 7.97 15.86 1.96
C ASN A 315 7.54 17.13 1.18
N GLN A 316 6.31 17.10 0.67
CA GLN A 316 5.71 18.19 -0.08
C GLN A 316 5.09 19.26 0.83
N THR A 317 5.15 20.51 0.39
CA THR A 317 4.50 21.64 1.09
C THR A 317 3.40 22.21 0.21
N VAL A 318 2.15 21.97 0.59
CA VAL A 318 0.98 22.41 -0.17
C VAL A 318 0.38 23.67 0.45
N SER A 319 0.16 24.70 -0.38
CA SER A 319 -0.51 25.93 0.04
C SER A 319 -2.02 25.81 -0.10
N LEU A 320 -2.76 26.08 0.98
CA LEU A 320 -4.22 26.13 0.99
C LEU A 320 -4.70 27.57 1.07
N GLN A 321 -5.43 28.04 0.07
CA GLN A 321 -5.94 29.41 -0.01
C GLN A 321 -7.45 29.45 0.20
N ALA A 322 -7.90 30.16 1.22
CA ALA A 322 -9.31 30.45 1.47
C ALA A 322 -9.69 31.85 0.97
N THR A 323 -10.81 31.94 0.26
CA THR A 323 -11.42 33.20 -0.19
C THR A 323 -12.86 33.28 0.33
N ALA A 324 -13.16 34.29 1.14
CA ALA A 324 -14.52 34.56 1.60
C ALA A 324 -15.07 35.82 0.93
N VAL A 325 -16.23 35.70 0.29
CA VAL A 325 -16.86 36.80 -0.46
C VAL A 325 -17.16 37.97 0.48
N GLY A 326 -16.61 39.14 0.16
CA GLY A 326 -16.83 40.37 0.96
C GLY A 326 -15.93 40.54 2.18
N ILE A 327 -15.05 39.58 2.49
CA ILE A 327 -14.06 39.70 3.58
C ILE A 327 -12.64 39.75 3.01
N GLY A 328 -12.26 38.81 2.15
CA GLY A 328 -10.92 38.77 1.55
C GLY A 328 -10.38 37.35 1.36
N THR A 329 -9.06 37.23 1.34
CA THR A 329 -8.34 35.97 1.13
C THR A 329 -7.27 35.76 2.21
N THR A 330 -7.02 34.51 2.57
CA THR A 330 -5.94 34.11 3.48
C THR A 330 -5.39 32.73 3.07
N SER A 331 -4.20 32.36 3.52
CA SER A 331 -3.57 31.08 3.19
C SER A 331 -2.82 30.47 4.37
N THR A 332 -2.76 29.14 4.40
CA THR A 332 -1.86 28.36 5.26
C THR A 332 -1.13 27.34 4.39
N ASN A 333 -0.02 26.82 4.89
CA ASN A 333 0.62 25.64 4.29
C ASN A 333 0.33 24.41 5.15
N ILE A 334 0.30 23.25 4.51
CA ILE A 334 0.34 21.93 5.13
C ILE A 334 1.54 21.17 4.58
N THR A 335 2.07 20.22 5.36
CA THR A 335 3.17 19.35 4.93
C THR A 335 2.65 17.93 4.74
N ILE A 336 2.85 17.38 3.56
CA ILE A 336 2.56 15.99 3.24
C ILE A 336 3.90 15.26 3.37
N ALA A 337 3.98 14.29 4.27
CA ALA A 337 5.19 13.51 4.47
C ALA A 337 5.18 12.35 3.48
N ASP A 338 6.27 12.24 2.73
CA ASP A 338 6.45 11.18 1.76
C ASP A 338 6.63 9.85 2.48
N ASP A 339 5.90 8.80 2.08
CA ASP A 339 6.01 7.47 2.68
C ASP A 339 6.72 6.42 1.84
N GLU A 340 7.20 6.82 0.66
CA GLU A 340 8.04 6.00 -0.18
C GLU A 340 9.45 5.89 0.36
N ASP A 341 10.09 4.78 -0.03
CA ASP A 341 11.50 4.59 0.24
C ASP A 341 12.34 5.14 -0.91
N ALA A 342 13.27 6.06 -0.60
CA ALA A 342 14.21 6.64 -1.55
C ALA A 342 15.05 5.63 -2.34
N TYR A 343 15.08 4.37 -1.90
CA TYR A 343 15.80 3.28 -2.53
C TYR A 343 14.90 2.29 -3.27
N SER A 344 13.59 2.53 -3.33
CA SER A 344 12.66 1.67 -4.07
C SER A 344 12.99 1.65 -5.58
N PRO A 345 12.81 0.48 -6.24
CA PRO A 345 12.92 0.42 -7.69
C PRO A 345 11.81 1.28 -8.34
N PRO A 346 12.02 1.79 -9.57
CA PRO A 346 10.98 2.54 -10.27
C PRO A 346 9.67 1.74 -10.39
N SER A 347 8.52 2.42 -10.35
CA SER A 347 7.22 1.75 -10.48
C SER A 347 7.16 0.86 -11.73
N GLY A 348 6.73 -0.39 -11.54
CA GLY A 348 6.63 -1.39 -12.59
C GLY A 348 7.96 -2.03 -13.05
N TYR A 349 9.12 -1.70 -12.45
CA TYR A 349 10.43 -2.22 -12.86
C TYR A 349 10.48 -3.76 -12.90
N TYR A 350 9.88 -4.44 -11.92
CA TYR A 350 9.83 -5.90 -11.81
C TYR A 350 8.53 -6.55 -12.33
N ALA A 351 7.67 -5.81 -13.02
CA ALA A 351 6.39 -6.35 -13.54
C ALA A 351 6.54 -7.64 -14.40
N PRO A 352 7.59 -7.82 -15.23
CA PRO A 352 7.78 -9.08 -15.97
C PRO A 352 8.11 -10.30 -15.11
N ALA A 353 8.56 -10.11 -13.87
CA ALA A 353 8.94 -11.18 -12.94
C ALA A 353 7.77 -11.67 -12.06
N THR A 354 6.64 -10.95 -12.07
CA THR A 354 5.52 -11.22 -11.15
C THR A 354 4.94 -12.63 -11.32
N GLY A 355 4.90 -13.39 -10.23
CA GLY A 355 4.31 -14.73 -10.17
C GLY A 355 5.12 -15.83 -10.87
N LEU A 356 6.39 -15.57 -11.23
CA LEU A 356 7.29 -16.55 -11.82
C LEU A 356 8.17 -17.20 -10.74
N ALA A 357 8.69 -18.39 -11.04
CA ALA A 357 9.68 -19.11 -10.22
C ALA A 357 10.67 -19.89 -11.10
N GLY A 358 11.76 -20.37 -10.48
CA GLY A 358 12.79 -21.20 -11.10
C GLY A 358 13.44 -20.55 -12.32
N ALA A 359 13.68 -21.34 -13.37
CA ALA A 359 14.31 -20.86 -14.60
C ALA A 359 13.52 -19.73 -15.31
N ASN A 360 12.19 -19.72 -15.19
CA ASN A 360 11.36 -18.66 -15.78
C ASN A 360 11.55 -17.32 -15.07
N LEU A 361 11.64 -17.33 -13.73
CA LEU A 361 11.94 -16.13 -12.96
C LEU A 361 13.36 -15.64 -13.25
N LYS A 362 14.35 -16.54 -13.24
CA LYS A 362 15.75 -16.19 -13.58
C LYS A 362 15.84 -15.53 -14.96
N ALA A 363 15.18 -16.09 -15.97
CA ALA A 363 15.15 -15.53 -17.33
C ALA A 363 14.42 -14.17 -17.41
N ALA A 364 13.31 -13.99 -16.67
CA ALA A 364 12.61 -12.72 -16.61
C ALA A 364 13.47 -11.63 -15.94
N LEU A 365 14.13 -11.96 -14.82
CA LEU A 365 15.06 -11.07 -14.14
C LEU A 365 16.25 -10.71 -15.04
N HIS A 366 16.86 -11.70 -15.70
CA HIS A 366 17.91 -11.47 -16.71
C HIS A 366 17.48 -10.40 -17.72
N GLY A 367 16.30 -10.56 -18.33
CA GLY A 367 15.78 -9.59 -19.30
C GLY A 367 15.57 -8.19 -18.72
N ILE A 368 15.14 -8.08 -17.45
CA ILE A 368 14.98 -6.80 -16.75
C ILE A 368 16.34 -6.12 -16.55
N ILE A 369 17.31 -6.85 -16.01
CA ILE A 369 18.60 -6.28 -15.58
C ILE A 369 19.63 -6.16 -16.71
N GLN A 370 19.41 -6.84 -17.84
CA GLN A 370 20.12 -6.61 -19.09
C GLN A 370 19.61 -5.35 -19.79
N ASN A 371 18.30 -5.12 -19.78
CA ASN A 371 17.70 -4.00 -20.52
C ASN A 371 18.11 -2.65 -19.91
N GLY A 372 18.76 -1.81 -20.72
CA GLY A 372 19.25 -0.50 -20.30
C GLY A 372 20.59 -0.51 -19.57
N HIS A 373 21.20 -1.67 -19.32
CA HIS A 373 22.54 -1.78 -18.71
C HIS A 373 23.58 -0.98 -19.49
N THR A 374 24.40 -0.22 -18.75
CA THR A 374 25.49 0.58 -19.31
C THR A 374 26.84 -0.02 -18.95
N GLN A 375 27.54 -0.57 -19.95
CA GLN A 375 28.92 -1.02 -19.78
C GLN A 375 29.86 0.16 -19.50
N PHE A 376 30.69 0.02 -18.47
CA PHE A 376 31.71 1.00 -18.13
C PHE A 376 33.05 0.68 -18.80
N ALA A 377 33.80 1.70 -19.22
CA ALA A 377 35.22 1.50 -19.49
C ALA A 377 35.96 1.17 -18.19
N TYR A 378 36.87 0.19 -18.20
CA TYR A 378 37.54 -0.26 -16.98
C TYR A 378 38.36 0.85 -16.29
N SER A 379 38.81 1.85 -17.07
CA SER A 379 39.47 3.05 -16.55
C SER A 379 38.57 3.93 -15.67
N ASN A 380 37.25 3.84 -15.85
CA ASN A 380 36.27 4.71 -15.19
C ASN A 380 35.63 4.06 -13.96
N THR A 381 35.75 2.74 -13.80
CA THR A 381 35.10 1.99 -12.70
C THR A 381 35.58 2.45 -11.32
N LEU A 382 36.85 2.81 -11.16
CA LEU A 382 37.35 3.37 -9.88
C LEU A 382 36.63 4.66 -9.45
N SER A 383 36.23 5.51 -10.41
CA SER A 383 35.46 6.71 -10.10
C SER A 383 34.05 6.36 -9.63
N ALA A 384 33.41 5.38 -10.26
CA ALA A 384 32.11 4.88 -9.84
C ALA A 384 32.18 4.25 -8.43
N LEU A 385 33.17 3.40 -8.16
CA LEU A 385 33.35 2.76 -6.85
C LEU A 385 33.54 3.77 -5.71
N ARG A 386 34.17 4.93 -5.96
CA ARG A 386 34.30 6.01 -4.95
C ARG A 386 32.96 6.63 -4.57
N THR A 387 31.99 6.60 -5.47
CA THR A 387 30.63 7.10 -5.21
C THR A 387 29.78 6.01 -4.59
N ILE A 388 29.89 4.77 -5.09
CA ILE A 388 29.14 3.62 -4.58
C ILE A 388 29.57 3.29 -3.15
N TYR A 389 30.86 3.29 -2.83
CA TYR A 389 31.36 2.88 -1.51
C TYR A 389 31.89 4.07 -0.69
N GLU A 390 31.33 5.27 -0.88
CA GLU A 390 31.67 6.44 -0.06
C GLU A 390 31.44 6.15 1.43
N ASP A 391 32.39 6.51 2.28
CA ASP A 391 32.24 6.36 3.73
C ASP A 391 31.28 7.43 4.27
N PRO A 392 30.13 7.04 4.85
CA PRO A 392 29.13 7.99 5.35
C PRO A 392 29.65 8.82 6.54
N SER A 393 30.66 8.33 7.26
CA SER A 393 31.30 9.04 8.36
C SER A 393 32.41 10.00 7.89
N ASN A 394 32.90 9.82 6.67
CA ASN A 394 33.93 10.65 6.04
C ASN A 394 33.87 10.58 4.51
N THR A 395 33.13 11.50 3.89
CA THR A 395 32.88 11.52 2.44
C THR A 395 34.13 11.70 1.56
N SER A 396 35.28 12.02 2.15
CA SER A 396 36.59 12.03 1.45
C SER A 396 37.20 10.64 1.29
N ASN A 397 36.64 9.64 1.96
CA ASN A 397 37.10 8.27 2.00
C ASN A 397 36.11 7.32 1.30
N VAL A 398 36.58 6.09 1.11
CA VAL A 398 35.85 4.94 0.56
C VAL A 398 36.05 3.77 1.51
N LEU A 399 34.98 3.02 1.78
CA LEU A 399 34.99 1.79 2.55
C LEU A 399 35.45 0.63 1.67
N LEU A 400 36.38 -0.18 2.17
CA LEU A 400 36.97 -1.32 1.45
C LEU A 400 36.35 -2.64 1.90
N VAL A 401 36.07 -3.52 0.92
CA VAL A 401 35.54 -4.87 1.17
C VAL A 401 36.55 -5.73 1.93
N TYR A 402 36.06 -6.66 2.76
CA TYR A 402 36.79 -7.58 3.64
C TYR A 402 37.51 -6.93 4.82
N SER A 403 38.21 -5.81 4.61
CA SER A 403 38.95 -5.13 5.68
C SER A 403 38.10 -4.12 6.46
N GLY A 404 36.94 -3.74 5.93
CA GLY A 404 36.08 -2.67 6.48
C GLY A 404 36.76 -1.30 6.59
N SER A 405 37.92 -1.12 5.96
CA SER A 405 38.78 0.03 6.21
C SER A 405 38.28 1.27 5.46
N SER A 406 38.26 2.41 6.14
CA SER A 406 38.00 3.72 5.52
C SER A 406 39.31 4.32 4.98
N VAL A 407 39.43 4.44 3.66
CA VAL A 407 40.66 4.88 2.98
C VAL A 407 40.38 6.09 2.08
N SER A 408 41.31 7.05 2.04
CA SER A 408 41.19 8.24 1.17
C SER A 408 40.89 7.87 -0.28
N LYS A 409 39.92 8.53 -0.91
CA LYS A 409 39.59 8.35 -2.34
C LYS A 409 40.81 8.53 -3.26
N SER A 410 41.80 9.33 -2.86
CA SER A 410 43.04 9.56 -3.61
C SER A 410 44.12 8.47 -3.43
N ALA A 411 44.00 7.60 -2.43
CA ALA A 411 44.98 6.55 -2.12
C ALA A 411 44.80 5.29 -2.99
N THR A 412 44.69 5.47 -4.31
CA THR A 412 44.59 4.36 -5.25
C THR A 412 45.96 3.75 -5.55
N TYR A 413 46.01 2.43 -5.67
CA TYR A 413 47.22 1.72 -6.08
C TYR A 413 47.64 2.10 -7.51
N TYR A 414 48.86 2.58 -7.67
CA TYR A 414 49.55 2.71 -8.95
C TYR A 414 50.74 1.75 -8.95
N THR A 415 50.92 1.03 -10.06
CA THR A 415 51.86 -0.10 -10.21
C THR A 415 53.21 0.10 -9.50
N GLY A 416 53.45 -0.68 -8.44
CA GLY A 416 54.70 -0.68 -7.66
C GLY A 416 54.44 -0.75 -6.15
N GLN A 417 54.68 -1.91 -5.55
CA GLN A 417 54.59 -2.27 -4.11
C GLN A 417 53.64 -1.45 -3.22
N ASP A 418 52.53 -2.08 -2.81
CA ASP A 418 51.54 -1.57 -1.86
C ASP A 418 52.08 -1.66 -0.42
N PRO A 419 52.11 -0.56 0.36
CA PRO A 419 52.43 -0.60 1.79
C PRO A 419 51.26 -1.07 2.69
N GLY A 420 50.17 -1.59 2.10
CA GLY A 420 48.94 -1.98 2.80
C GLY A 420 47.99 -0.81 3.06
N THR A 421 48.20 0.33 2.39
CA THR A 421 47.40 1.56 2.59
C THR A 421 46.79 2.09 1.30
N THR A 422 46.93 1.36 0.19
CA THR A 422 46.33 1.73 -1.10
C THR A 422 45.31 0.70 -1.55
N TYR A 423 44.26 1.17 -2.23
CA TYR A 423 43.19 0.29 -2.71
C TYR A 423 43.17 0.15 -4.23
N SER A 424 42.62 -0.97 -4.68
CA SER A 424 42.41 -1.36 -6.08
C SER A 424 40.95 -1.81 -6.25
N ARG A 425 40.67 -2.58 -7.32
CA ARG A 425 39.38 -3.22 -7.59
C ARG A 425 39.47 -4.71 -7.32
N GLU A 426 38.51 -5.21 -6.57
CA GLU A 426 38.18 -6.61 -6.41
C GLU A 426 37.12 -6.97 -7.43
N HIS A 427 37.34 -8.04 -8.18
CA HIS A 427 36.29 -8.76 -8.88
C HIS A 427 35.76 -9.85 -7.95
N THR A 428 34.60 -9.61 -7.32
CA THR A 428 34.04 -10.55 -6.35
C THR A 428 33.64 -11.87 -7.03
N TRP A 429 33.29 -11.84 -8.30
CA TRP A 429 33.38 -12.95 -9.23
C TRP A 429 34.74 -12.88 -9.95
N PRO A 430 35.71 -13.75 -9.66
CA PRO A 430 37.07 -13.60 -10.19
C PRO A 430 37.14 -13.69 -11.70
N ASP A 431 38.06 -12.93 -12.29
CA ASP A 431 38.33 -12.93 -13.73
C ASP A 431 38.61 -14.34 -14.30
N SER A 432 39.36 -15.15 -13.54
CA SER A 432 39.70 -16.53 -13.93
C SER A 432 38.51 -17.49 -13.93
N PHE A 433 37.34 -17.08 -13.42
CA PHE A 433 36.10 -17.86 -13.41
C PHE A 433 35.15 -17.37 -14.51
N GLY A 434 35.66 -17.22 -15.72
CA GLY A 434 34.85 -17.02 -16.92
C GLY A 434 34.87 -15.62 -17.53
N LEU A 435 35.27 -14.58 -16.78
CA LEU A 435 35.20 -13.18 -17.26
C LEU A 435 36.32 -12.83 -18.25
N ASP A 436 37.39 -13.63 -18.30
CA ASP A 436 38.47 -13.46 -19.28
C ASP A 436 37.90 -13.64 -20.71
N PRO A 437 37.96 -12.61 -21.57
CA PRO A 437 37.42 -12.67 -22.92
C PRO A 437 38.02 -13.78 -23.79
N THR A 438 39.21 -14.27 -23.44
CA THR A 438 39.86 -15.37 -24.16
C THR A 438 39.13 -16.71 -24.03
N ASN A 439 38.20 -16.84 -23.07
CA ASN A 439 37.32 -17.99 -22.93
C ASN A 439 36.34 -18.13 -24.11
N VAL A 440 35.94 -17.02 -24.73
CA VAL A 440 35.00 -17.00 -25.87
C VAL A 440 35.62 -16.54 -27.18
N ASP A 441 36.64 -15.69 -27.11
CA ASP A 441 37.47 -15.29 -28.24
C ASP A 441 38.95 -15.54 -27.91
N PRO A 442 39.49 -16.75 -28.16
CA PRO A 442 40.90 -17.06 -27.94
C PRO A 442 41.88 -16.16 -28.70
N GLY A 443 41.40 -15.41 -29.70
CA GLY A 443 42.17 -14.44 -30.47
C GLY A 443 42.18 -13.03 -29.87
N TYR A 444 41.51 -12.80 -28.74
CA TYR A 444 41.41 -11.49 -28.11
C TYR A 444 42.79 -10.97 -27.67
N THR A 445 43.21 -9.83 -28.22
CA THR A 445 44.54 -9.23 -27.96
C THR A 445 44.49 -7.90 -27.18
N GLY A 446 43.33 -7.51 -26.65
CA GLY A 446 43.19 -6.35 -25.74
C GLY A 446 42.07 -5.36 -26.09
N GLY A 447 41.67 -4.59 -25.07
CA GLY A 447 40.47 -3.73 -25.03
C GLY A 447 39.83 -3.79 -23.64
N ASP A 448 38.71 -3.10 -23.43
CA ASP A 448 37.84 -3.40 -22.28
C ASP A 448 37.20 -4.78 -22.52
N ALA A 449 37.22 -5.64 -21.50
CA ALA A 449 36.58 -6.96 -21.53
C ALA A 449 35.03 -6.84 -21.63
N GLY A 450 34.31 -7.95 -21.52
CA GLY A 450 32.85 -7.96 -21.57
C GLY A 450 32.18 -7.06 -20.51
N PRO A 451 30.85 -6.81 -20.63
CA PRO A 451 30.10 -6.06 -19.63
C PRO A 451 30.23 -6.65 -18.21
N ASP A 452 30.35 -7.97 -18.10
CA ASP A 452 30.58 -8.75 -16.87
C ASP A 452 31.87 -8.38 -16.12
N PHE A 453 32.94 -8.09 -16.84
CA PHE A 453 34.22 -7.68 -16.26
C PHE A 453 34.18 -6.27 -15.66
N THR A 454 33.29 -5.41 -16.15
CA THR A 454 33.21 -3.99 -15.73
C THR A 454 31.97 -3.69 -14.89
N ASP A 455 31.18 -4.71 -14.58
CA ASP A 455 29.93 -4.58 -13.83
C ASP A 455 30.17 -4.05 -12.42
N LEU A 456 29.48 -2.97 -12.08
CA LEU A 456 29.64 -2.28 -10.80
C LEU A 456 29.07 -3.06 -9.60
N PHE A 457 28.23 -4.07 -9.81
CA PHE A 457 27.81 -5.02 -8.76
C PHE A 457 28.86 -6.11 -8.50
N ASN A 458 29.74 -6.38 -9.47
CA ASN A 458 30.86 -7.31 -9.34
C ASN A 458 32.13 -6.65 -8.76
N LEU A 459 32.28 -5.35 -8.99
CA LEU A 459 33.47 -4.62 -8.58
C LEU A 459 33.33 -4.03 -7.17
N ARG A 460 34.32 -4.28 -6.32
CA ARG A 460 34.42 -3.67 -4.98
C ARG A 460 35.80 -3.05 -4.74
N PRO A 461 35.91 -1.94 -3.98
CA PRO A 461 37.22 -1.39 -3.63
C PRO A 461 37.87 -2.24 -2.54
N ILE A 462 39.15 -2.57 -2.69
CA ILE A 462 39.86 -3.53 -1.81
C ILE A 462 41.31 -3.10 -1.59
N LEU A 463 41.89 -3.40 -0.43
CA LEU A 463 43.35 -3.28 -0.24
C LEU A 463 44.10 -4.21 -1.20
N GLN A 464 45.09 -3.68 -1.93
CA GLN A 464 45.79 -4.46 -2.97
C GLN A 464 46.49 -5.72 -2.40
N THR A 465 47.05 -5.61 -1.21
CA THR A 465 47.64 -6.76 -0.49
C THR A 465 46.60 -7.84 -0.19
N LEU A 466 45.40 -7.46 0.23
CA LEU A 466 44.33 -8.39 0.57
C LEU A 466 43.71 -9.03 -0.68
N ASN A 467 43.55 -8.27 -1.77
CA ASN A 467 43.16 -8.80 -3.08
C ASN A 467 44.10 -9.93 -3.53
N SER A 468 45.41 -9.72 -3.38
CA SER A 468 46.41 -10.74 -3.72
C SER A 468 46.29 -12.00 -2.85
N GLN A 469 45.84 -11.88 -1.60
CA GLN A 469 45.61 -13.01 -0.69
C GLN A 469 44.31 -13.75 -1.00
N ARG A 470 43.23 -13.01 -1.30
CA ARG A 470 41.96 -13.56 -1.78
C ARG A 470 42.19 -14.40 -3.03
N GLY A 471 42.88 -13.83 -4.01
CA GLY A 471 43.19 -14.51 -5.27
C GLY A 471 41.91 -14.84 -6.04
N ASN A 472 41.77 -16.10 -6.44
CA ASN A 472 40.58 -16.61 -7.13
C ASN A 472 39.81 -17.66 -6.32
N LYS A 473 39.99 -17.68 -4.99
CA LYS A 473 39.27 -18.60 -4.11
C LYS A 473 37.77 -18.38 -4.21
N TYR A 474 37.02 -19.47 -4.24
CA TYR A 474 35.57 -19.40 -4.30
C TYR A 474 34.98 -19.13 -2.92
N TYR A 475 33.78 -18.56 -2.88
CA TYR A 475 33.10 -18.32 -1.63
C TYR A 475 32.55 -19.63 -1.08
N ASP A 476 33.02 -19.99 0.11
CA ASP A 476 32.53 -21.11 0.93
C ASP A 476 32.99 -20.92 2.38
N GLU A 477 32.45 -21.72 3.29
CA GLU A 477 32.90 -21.82 4.68
C GLU A 477 34.29 -22.46 4.75
N THR A 478 35.18 -21.91 5.57
CA THR A 478 36.52 -22.49 5.74
C THR A 478 36.50 -23.64 6.75
N THR A 479 36.88 -24.85 6.33
CA THR A 479 36.93 -26.01 7.25
C THR A 479 38.31 -26.16 7.91
N GLY A 480 38.33 -26.53 9.20
CA GLY A 480 39.49 -27.04 9.94
C GLY A 480 40.88 -26.48 9.58
N SER A 481 41.28 -25.35 10.20
CA SER A 481 42.58 -24.64 10.02
C SER A 481 42.61 -23.57 8.91
N GLY A 482 41.49 -22.91 8.62
CA GLY A 482 41.47 -21.69 7.83
C GLY A 482 42.47 -20.64 8.37
N THR A 483 43.11 -19.92 7.46
CA THR A 483 44.05 -18.84 7.78
C THR A 483 43.32 -17.51 7.81
N VAL A 484 43.54 -16.72 8.86
CA VAL A 484 42.98 -15.36 8.99
C VAL A 484 43.93 -14.34 8.33
N PRO A 485 43.48 -13.55 7.34
CA PRO A 485 44.25 -12.44 6.80
C PRO A 485 44.53 -11.37 7.87
N ALA A 486 45.77 -10.93 8.01
CA ALA A 486 46.15 -9.93 9.02
C ALA A 486 45.44 -8.57 8.85
N LEU A 487 45.02 -8.23 7.62
CA LEU A 487 44.32 -6.99 7.29
C LEU A 487 42.79 -7.14 7.24
N ALA A 488 42.27 -8.35 7.45
CA ALA A 488 40.84 -8.65 7.49
C ALA A 488 40.62 -9.75 8.55
N PRO A 489 40.66 -9.39 9.84
CA PRO A 489 40.67 -10.34 10.94
C PRO A 489 39.37 -11.14 11.10
N ASP A 490 38.28 -10.64 10.52
CA ASP A 490 36.97 -11.27 10.53
C ASP A 490 36.72 -12.16 9.30
N CYS A 491 37.73 -12.29 8.42
CA CYS A 491 37.69 -13.21 7.28
C CYS A 491 38.61 -14.42 7.53
N SER A 492 38.39 -15.49 6.76
CA SER A 492 39.27 -16.65 6.71
C SER A 492 39.39 -17.19 5.29
N TYR A 493 40.46 -17.91 5.00
CA TYR A 493 40.63 -18.62 3.73
C TYR A 493 41.44 -19.90 3.90
N ASP A 494 41.28 -20.83 2.98
CA ASP A 494 42.11 -22.04 2.88
C ASP A 494 42.67 -22.21 1.45
N SER A 495 42.89 -23.44 0.98
CA SER A 495 43.48 -23.69 -0.33
C SER A 495 42.63 -23.20 -1.49
N ASP A 496 41.31 -23.25 -1.36
CA ASP A 496 40.37 -23.01 -2.46
C ASP A 496 39.19 -22.12 -2.06
N SER A 497 38.93 -21.95 -0.77
CA SER A 497 37.78 -21.25 -0.23
C SER A 497 38.15 -19.94 0.46
N PHE A 498 37.28 -18.94 0.35
CA PHE A 498 37.38 -17.66 1.05
C PHE A 498 36.05 -17.36 1.75
N GLU A 499 36.12 -17.12 3.04
CA GLU A 499 34.99 -16.79 3.91
C GLU A 499 35.13 -15.32 4.35
N PRO A 500 34.21 -14.43 3.94
CA PRO A 500 34.21 -13.03 4.33
C PRO A 500 33.66 -12.86 5.75
N ALA A 501 33.73 -11.62 6.27
CA ALA A 501 33.13 -11.29 7.55
C ALA A 501 31.61 -11.50 7.53
N ASP A 502 31.02 -11.89 8.66
CA ASP A 502 29.59 -12.18 8.76
C ASP A 502 28.70 -11.03 8.28
N SER A 503 29.12 -9.77 8.47
CA SER A 503 28.41 -8.57 8.01
C SER A 503 28.53 -8.26 6.51
N GLU A 504 29.28 -9.06 5.76
CA GLU A 504 29.45 -8.92 4.30
C GLU A 504 28.98 -10.17 3.55
N LYS A 505 28.63 -11.26 4.26
CA LYS A 505 28.28 -12.56 3.68
C LYS A 505 27.07 -12.43 2.74
N GLY A 506 26.02 -11.72 3.15
CA GLY A 506 24.79 -11.57 2.38
C GLY A 506 24.96 -10.63 1.20
N ASP A 507 25.65 -9.52 1.42
CA ASP A 507 26.09 -8.55 0.41
C ASP A 507 26.78 -9.23 -0.79
N LEU A 508 27.75 -10.10 -0.49
CA LEU A 508 28.55 -10.79 -1.48
C LEU A 508 27.75 -11.92 -2.13
N ALA A 509 26.94 -12.65 -1.37
CA ALA A 509 26.05 -13.67 -1.91
C ALA A 509 25.08 -13.09 -2.94
N ARG A 510 24.37 -12.01 -2.61
CA ARG A 510 23.45 -11.33 -3.53
C ARG A 510 24.15 -10.77 -4.77
N ALA A 511 25.40 -10.31 -4.64
CA ALA A 511 26.19 -9.90 -5.79
C ALA A 511 26.52 -11.08 -6.72
N MET A 512 26.84 -12.27 -6.18
CA MET A 512 27.10 -13.46 -7.00
C MET A 512 25.84 -13.97 -7.69
N PHE A 513 24.71 -14.02 -6.98
CA PHE A 513 23.43 -14.40 -7.59
C PHE A 513 23.01 -13.44 -8.70
N TYR A 514 23.27 -12.14 -8.53
CA TYR A 514 23.13 -11.15 -9.58
C TYR A 514 23.99 -11.49 -10.79
N MET A 515 25.29 -11.76 -10.62
CA MET A 515 26.19 -12.08 -11.73
C MET A 515 25.70 -13.31 -12.51
N ALA A 516 25.32 -14.37 -11.80
CA ALA A 516 24.80 -15.59 -12.40
C ALA A 516 23.42 -15.42 -13.08
N THR A 517 22.69 -14.36 -12.77
CA THR A 517 21.40 -14.01 -13.42
C THR A 517 21.62 -13.06 -14.59
N ARG A 518 22.51 -12.09 -14.43
CA ARG A 518 22.77 -11.04 -15.42
C ARG A 518 23.47 -11.60 -16.67
N TYR A 519 24.39 -12.55 -16.51
CA TYR A 519 25.23 -13.00 -17.60
C TYR A 519 24.95 -14.47 -17.95
N ASP A 520 24.17 -14.68 -19.00
CA ASP A 520 23.78 -15.99 -19.56
C ASP A 520 24.61 -16.39 -20.80
N GLY A 521 25.66 -15.63 -21.11
CA GLY A 521 26.49 -15.79 -22.31
C GLY A 521 25.88 -15.27 -23.61
N GLY A 522 24.73 -14.57 -23.56
CA GLY A 522 24.07 -14.00 -24.74
C GLY A 522 24.72 -12.72 -25.29
N GLU A 523 25.64 -12.12 -24.55
CA GLU A 523 26.30 -10.85 -24.90
C GLU A 523 27.73 -11.06 -25.44
N PRO A 524 28.29 -10.11 -26.21
CA PRO A 524 29.67 -10.22 -26.69
C PRO A 524 30.68 -10.31 -25.54
N LEU A 525 31.65 -11.21 -25.69
CA LEU A 525 32.75 -11.42 -24.75
C LEU A 525 32.34 -11.96 -23.37
N THR A 526 31.12 -12.49 -23.21
CA THR A 526 30.65 -13.11 -21.96
C THR A 526 30.37 -14.60 -22.13
N ILE A 527 30.38 -15.34 -21.03
CA ILE A 527 29.87 -16.72 -20.94
C ILE A 527 28.64 -16.79 -20.03
N ASP A 528 28.00 -17.95 -20.02
CA ASP A 528 26.97 -18.26 -19.01
C ASP A 528 27.63 -18.45 -17.65
N LEU A 529 27.36 -17.52 -16.74
CA LEU A 529 27.88 -17.57 -15.37
C LEU A 529 26.90 -18.35 -14.50
N GLU A 530 27.40 -19.41 -13.87
CA GLU A 530 26.59 -20.29 -13.04
C GLU A 530 27.11 -20.36 -11.61
N ILE A 531 26.20 -20.45 -10.62
CA ILE A 531 26.56 -20.83 -9.26
C ILE A 531 26.35 -22.32 -9.11
N GLY A 532 27.28 -23.02 -8.46
CA GLY A 532 27.12 -24.46 -8.22
C GLY A 532 28.10 -25.04 -7.21
N ASN A 533 27.66 -26.06 -6.48
CA ASN A 533 28.41 -26.71 -5.39
C ASN A 533 29.74 -27.37 -5.82
N THR A 534 30.03 -27.43 -7.11
CA THR A 534 31.30 -27.89 -7.67
C THR A 534 31.87 -26.79 -8.57
N PRO A 535 32.57 -25.79 -8.02
CA PRO A 535 33.13 -24.68 -8.81
C PRO A 535 34.03 -25.17 -9.95
N ASP A 536 33.89 -24.55 -11.12
CA ASP A 536 34.66 -24.85 -12.33
C ASP A 536 35.00 -23.54 -13.05
N ALA A 537 36.25 -23.14 -12.92
CA ALA A 537 36.78 -21.91 -13.51
C ALA A 537 36.63 -21.88 -15.04
N SER A 538 36.77 -23.03 -15.71
CA SER A 538 36.71 -23.11 -17.18
C SER A 538 35.29 -23.00 -17.74
N ALA A 539 34.30 -23.32 -16.91
CA ALA A 539 32.89 -23.28 -17.26
C ALA A 539 32.17 -22.04 -16.71
N GLY A 540 32.88 -21.08 -16.10
CA GLY A 540 32.23 -19.94 -15.46
C GLY A 540 31.37 -20.30 -14.28
N ARG A 541 31.71 -21.38 -13.54
CA ARG A 541 30.92 -21.85 -12.41
C ARG A 541 31.60 -21.49 -11.08
N PHE A 542 31.01 -20.62 -10.29
CA PHE A 542 31.66 -20.03 -9.10
C PHE A 542 30.83 -20.17 -7.82
N ALA A 543 31.53 -20.24 -6.67
CA ALA A 543 30.99 -20.32 -5.30
C ALA A 543 30.13 -21.56 -4.97
N ASN A 544 30.03 -21.88 -3.68
CA ASN A 544 29.15 -22.94 -3.19
C ASN A 544 27.70 -22.43 -3.08
N LEU A 545 26.77 -23.01 -3.87
CA LEU A 545 25.38 -22.56 -3.92
C LEU A 545 24.70 -22.60 -2.54
N SER A 546 24.90 -23.70 -1.82
CA SER A 546 24.25 -23.87 -0.51
C SER A 546 24.76 -22.87 0.51
N THR A 547 26.06 -22.55 0.47
CA THR A 547 26.68 -21.57 1.35
C THR A 547 26.20 -20.16 1.03
N LEU A 548 26.12 -19.77 -0.25
CA LEU A 548 25.62 -18.45 -0.61
C LEU A 548 24.15 -18.23 -0.25
N LEU A 549 23.29 -19.25 -0.40
CA LEU A 549 21.90 -19.16 0.06
C LEU A 549 21.82 -18.98 1.58
N GLN A 550 22.65 -19.70 2.34
CA GLN A 550 22.73 -19.55 3.79
C GLN A 550 23.23 -18.15 4.20
N TRP A 551 24.25 -17.63 3.53
CA TRP A 551 24.82 -16.32 3.79
C TRP A 551 23.84 -15.17 3.51
N ALA A 552 23.11 -15.24 2.40
CA ALA A 552 22.11 -14.23 2.05
C ALA A 552 20.96 -14.14 3.08
N GLU A 553 20.64 -15.26 3.72
CA GLU A 553 19.63 -15.34 4.78
C GLU A 553 20.17 -14.84 6.13
N GLN A 554 21.40 -15.23 6.49
CA GLN A 554 22.01 -14.88 7.77
C GLN A 554 22.42 -13.41 7.88
N ASP A 555 22.68 -12.76 6.74
CA ASP A 555 23.01 -11.34 6.61
C ASP A 555 21.97 -10.65 5.69
N PRO A 556 20.81 -10.24 6.25
CA PRO A 556 19.74 -9.60 5.50
C PRO A 556 20.17 -8.30 4.83
N VAL A 557 19.39 -7.87 3.84
CA VAL A 557 19.65 -6.63 3.10
C VAL A 557 19.69 -5.43 4.06
N SER A 558 20.83 -4.73 4.06
CA SER A 558 21.03 -3.53 4.88
C SER A 558 20.64 -2.25 4.14
N GLU A 559 20.37 -1.16 4.88
CA GLU A 559 20.10 0.15 4.28
C GLU A 559 21.26 0.64 3.40
N GLU A 560 22.51 0.38 3.80
CA GLU A 560 23.69 0.73 3.02
C GLU A 560 23.80 -0.09 1.73
N GLU A 561 23.34 -1.33 1.73
CA GLU A 561 23.23 -2.14 0.51
C GLU A 561 22.15 -1.61 -0.44
N ARG A 562 20.99 -1.20 0.07
CA ARG A 562 19.92 -0.57 -0.73
C ARG A 562 20.37 0.76 -1.32
N ARG A 563 21.08 1.58 -0.54
CA ARG A 563 21.71 2.81 -1.01
C ARG A 563 22.70 2.52 -2.15
N ARG A 564 23.56 1.52 -2.00
CA ARG A 564 24.50 1.10 -3.06
C ARG A 564 23.77 0.62 -4.30
N ASN A 565 22.67 -0.13 -4.17
CA ASN A 565 21.84 -0.54 -5.29
C ASN A 565 21.28 0.67 -6.06
N GLN A 566 20.74 1.67 -5.34
CA GLN A 566 20.23 2.91 -5.91
C GLN A 566 21.32 3.74 -6.60
N VAL A 567 22.49 3.89 -5.99
CA VAL A 567 23.61 4.64 -6.60
C VAL A 567 24.12 3.93 -7.85
N THR A 568 24.28 2.60 -7.80
CA THR A 568 24.67 1.81 -8.97
C THR A 568 23.62 1.91 -10.06
N PHE A 569 22.33 1.89 -9.74
CA PHE A 569 21.26 2.11 -10.72
C PHE A 569 21.37 3.47 -11.43
N GLY A 570 21.70 4.53 -10.70
CA GLY A 570 21.95 5.86 -11.29
C GLY A 570 23.16 5.92 -12.25
N LEU A 571 24.10 4.96 -12.14
CA LEU A 571 25.34 4.90 -12.92
C LEU A 571 25.28 3.88 -14.07
N GLN A 572 24.82 2.66 -13.78
CA GLN A 572 24.78 1.48 -14.66
C GLN A 572 23.40 1.22 -15.26
N HIS A 573 22.36 1.90 -14.76
CA HIS A 573 20.97 1.82 -15.25
C HIS A 573 20.30 0.45 -15.13
N ASN A 574 20.84 -0.41 -14.28
CA ASN A 574 20.19 -1.63 -13.83
C ASN A 574 20.36 -1.82 -12.32
N ARG A 575 19.49 -2.64 -11.73
CA ARG A 575 19.47 -2.94 -10.30
C ARG A 575 19.88 -4.38 -10.04
N ASN A 576 20.37 -4.66 -8.84
CA ASN A 576 20.48 -6.03 -8.35
C ASN A 576 19.11 -6.45 -7.77
N PRO A 577 18.43 -7.43 -8.40
CA PRO A 577 17.09 -7.83 -8.00
C PRO A 577 17.08 -8.54 -6.66
N PHE A 578 18.19 -9.13 -6.24
CA PHE A 578 18.27 -9.85 -4.96
C PHE A 578 18.48 -8.91 -3.78
N ILE A 579 18.76 -7.62 -4.03
CA ILE A 579 18.76 -6.57 -3.01
C ILE A 579 17.35 -5.99 -2.85
N ASP A 580 16.63 -5.77 -3.95
CA ASP A 580 15.25 -5.25 -3.91
C ASP A 580 14.23 -6.33 -3.50
N HIS A 581 14.48 -7.59 -3.91
CA HIS A 581 13.64 -8.77 -3.70
C HIS A 581 14.49 -9.98 -3.26
N PRO A 582 15.01 -10.00 -2.02
CA PRO A 582 15.83 -11.11 -1.52
C PRO A 582 15.13 -12.48 -1.57
N GLU A 583 13.79 -12.51 -1.52
CA GLU A 583 12.98 -13.71 -1.66
C GLU A 583 13.19 -14.43 -3.00
N TYR A 584 13.62 -13.73 -4.06
CA TYR A 584 13.89 -14.33 -5.38
C TYR A 584 15.02 -15.35 -5.34
N LEU A 585 15.92 -15.28 -4.36
CA LEU A 585 16.98 -16.28 -4.18
C LEU A 585 16.38 -17.67 -3.95
N ALA A 586 15.45 -17.75 -2.99
CA ALA A 586 14.70 -18.97 -2.71
C ALA A 586 13.88 -19.37 -3.94
N LEU A 587 13.17 -18.44 -4.58
CA LEU A 587 12.33 -18.74 -5.74
C LEU A 587 13.09 -19.27 -6.96
N ILE A 588 14.41 -19.04 -7.07
CA ILE A 588 15.21 -19.53 -8.19
C ILE A 588 16.02 -20.78 -7.79
N TRP A 589 16.67 -20.77 -6.63
CA TRP A 589 17.66 -21.77 -6.23
C TRP A 589 17.32 -22.56 -4.95
N GLY A 590 16.17 -22.32 -4.33
CA GLY A 590 15.70 -23.17 -3.23
C GLY A 590 15.49 -24.63 -3.68
N SER A 591 15.74 -25.61 -2.82
CA SER A 591 15.68 -27.01 -3.19
C SER A 591 15.63 -27.92 -1.96
N LEU A 592 15.17 -29.15 -2.15
CA LEU A 592 15.45 -30.24 -1.21
C LEU A 592 16.85 -30.79 -1.49
N ARG A 593 17.76 -30.65 -0.54
CA ARG A 593 19.11 -31.19 -0.57
C ARG A 593 19.11 -32.63 -0.06
N ILE A 594 19.79 -33.50 -0.80
CA ILE A 594 20.17 -34.86 -0.40
C ILE A 594 21.71 -34.88 -0.40
N ASP A 595 22.33 -35.26 0.72
CA ASP A 595 23.79 -35.18 0.90
C ASP A 595 24.58 -36.31 0.21
N LYS A 596 23.90 -37.35 -0.26
CA LYS A 596 24.48 -38.49 -0.98
C LYS A 596 23.89 -38.63 -2.38
N SER A 597 24.67 -39.19 -3.30
CA SER A 597 24.22 -39.57 -4.65
C SER A 597 23.70 -41.01 -4.75
N SER A 598 24.06 -41.87 -3.80
CA SER A 598 23.55 -43.23 -3.67
C SER A 598 23.74 -43.78 -2.25
N VAL A 599 22.95 -44.80 -1.90
CA VAL A 599 23.11 -45.61 -0.68
C VAL A 599 23.31 -47.10 -1.03
N ALA A 600 23.97 -47.85 -0.15
CA ALA A 600 24.17 -49.29 -0.32
C ALA A 600 23.81 -50.05 0.95
N VAL A 601 22.88 -51.00 0.83
CA VAL A 601 22.33 -51.79 1.94
C VAL A 601 22.41 -53.28 1.62
N ALA A 602 22.27 -54.13 2.64
CA ALA A 602 22.23 -55.58 2.46
C ALA A 602 21.16 -56.20 3.35
N GLU A 603 20.48 -57.21 2.81
CA GLU A 603 19.54 -58.03 3.55
C GLU A 603 20.20 -58.65 4.78
N GLY A 604 19.44 -58.78 5.86
CA GLY A 604 19.92 -59.33 7.13
C GLY A 604 20.98 -58.50 7.87
N GLY A 605 21.32 -57.27 7.45
CA GLY A 605 22.06 -56.40 8.36
C GLY A 605 22.53 -55.03 7.90
N ALA A 606 23.16 -54.89 6.73
CA ALA A 606 23.86 -53.64 6.42
C ALA A 606 22.86 -52.52 6.09
N THR A 607 22.88 -51.45 6.88
CA THR A 607 22.10 -50.23 6.67
C THR A 607 22.99 -49.09 6.20
N ASP A 608 22.40 -48.09 5.56
CA ASP A 608 23.06 -46.85 5.20
C ASP A 608 22.11 -45.68 5.53
N SER A 609 22.63 -44.45 5.61
CA SER A 609 21.82 -43.26 5.87
C SER A 609 22.21 -42.09 4.99
N TYR A 610 21.28 -41.17 4.79
CA TYR A 610 21.50 -39.89 4.11
C TYR A 610 20.76 -38.78 4.85
N HIS A 611 21.10 -37.53 4.58
CA HIS A 611 20.45 -36.38 5.18
C HIS A 611 19.61 -35.60 4.17
N LEU A 612 18.46 -35.14 4.65
CA LEU A 612 17.61 -34.17 3.99
C LEU A 612 17.78 -32.80 4.62
N THR A 613 17.80 -31.74 3.82
CA THR A 613 17.79 -30.34 4.29
C THR A 613 17.16 -29.48 3.20
N LEU A 614 16.54 -28.35 3.54
CA LEU A 614 16.15 -27.37 2.53
C LEU A 614 17.31 -26.39 2.28
N SER A 615 17.46 -25.90 1.06
CA SER A 615 18.49 -24.89 0.74
C SER A 615 18.06 -23.45 0.99
N SER A 616 16.79 -23.19 1.34
CA SER A 616 16.29 -21.88 1.79
C SER A 616 15.16 -22.03 2.82
N GLN A 617 14.91 -20.96 3.59
CA GLN A 617 13.76 -20.92 4.49
C GLN A 617 12.45 -21.02 3.70
N PRO A 618 11.50 -21.90 4.09
CA PRO A 618 10.15 -21.89 3.53
C PRO A 618 9.26 -20.92 4.32
N ASP A 619 8.23 -20.38 3.67
CA ASP A 619 7.19 -19.53 4.28
C ASP A 619 6.23 -20.34 5.15
N THR A 620 5.98 -21.59 4.75
CA THR A 620 5.11 -22.54 5.47
C THR A 620 5.74 -23.92 5.50
N ASP A 621 5.24 -24.79 6.37
CA ASP A 621 5.82 -26.13 6.52
C ASP A 621 5.88 -26.91 5.19
N VAL A 622 7.03 -27.52 4.92
CA VAL A 622 7.30 -28.40 3.79
C VAL A 622 7.43 -29.82 4.31
N THR A 623 6.47 -30.67 3.97
CA THR A 623 6.53 -32.10 4.29
C THR A 623 7.10 -32.87 3.10
N VAL A 624 8.18 -33.61 3.35
CA VAL A 624 8.78 -34.56 2.42
C VAL A 624 8.28 -35.96 2.77
N GLU A 625 7.63 -36.63 1.83
CA GLU A 625 7.29 -38.04 1.90
C GLU A 625 8.35 -38.86 1.14
N ILE A 626 8.78 -39.96 1.76
CA ILE A 626 9.90 -40.80 1.30
C ILE A 626 9.36 -42.21 1.06
N SER A 627 9.56 -42.74 -0.14
CA SER A 627 9.07 -44.07 -0.55
C SER A 627 10.10 -44.82 -1.39
N SER A 628 10.01 -46.15 -1.45
CA SER A 628 10.86 -47.01 -2.27
C SER A 628 10.12 -47.55 -3.50
N ILE A 629 10.84 -47.66 -4.62
CA ILE A 629 10.36 -48.18 -5.90
C ILE A 629 11.41 -49.16 -6.45
N PRO A 630 11.09 -50.47 -6.59
CA PRO A 630 9.84 -51.13 -6.23
C PRO A 630 9.52 -51.06 -4.72
N SER A 631 8.22 -51.06 -4.38
CA SER A 631 7.79 -51.06 -2.98
C SER A 631 8.05 -52.43 -2.36
N GLY A 632 8.55 -52.46 -1.12
CA GLY A 632 8.78 -53.70 -0.38
C GLY A 632 10.24 -54.12 -0.30
N GLN A 633 11.14 -53.52 -1.09
CA GLN A 633 12.58 -53.83 -1.07
C GLN A 633 13.37 -53.08 0.01
N LEU A 634 12.90 -51.88 0.38
CA LEU A 634 13.56 -51.03 1.38
C LEU A 634 12.58 -50.57 2.44
N ALA A 635 13.06 -50.51 3.68
CA ALA A 635 12.48 -49.73 4.75
C ALA A 635 13.29 -48.45 4.96
N VAL A 636 12.60 -47.31 5.03
CA VAL A 636 13.17 -45.98 5.30
C VAL A 636 12.59 -45.42 6.59
N SER A 637 13.43 -44.79 7.42
CA SER A 637 13.02 -44.20 8.69
C SER A 637 13.72 -42.87 8.95
N PRO A 638 12.99 -41.75 9.11
CA PRO A 638 11.53 -41.64 9.02
C PRO A 638 11.02 -41.73 7.56
N GLN A 639 9.73 -42.08 7.37
CA GLN A 639 9.06 -42.03 6.05
C GLN A 639 8.55 -40.63 5.67
N THR A 640 8.43 -39.74 6.66
CA THR A 640 8.01 -38.35 6.45
C THR A 640 8.89 -37.41 7.26
N VAL A 641 9.39 -36.36 6.62
CA VAL A 641 10.18 -35.30 7.25
C VAL A 641 9.45 -33.97 7.05
N THR A 642 9.29 -33.18 8.11
CA THR A 642 8.69 -31.84 8.01
C THR A 642 9.74 -30.78 8.33
N PHE A 643 9.99 -29.91 7.36
CA PHE A 643 10.77 -28.69 7.51
C PHE A 643 9.83 -27.52 7.73
N THR A 644 10.06 -26.78 8.80
CA THR A 644 9.36 -25.56 9.21
C THR A 644 10.27 -24.36 8.93
N PRO A 645 9.75 -23.11 8.95
CA PRO A 645 10.58 -21.92 8.87
C PRO A 645 11.69 -21.86 9.94
N ALA A 646 11.55 -22.58 11.07
CA ALA A 646 12.54 -22.56 12.15
C ALA A 646 13.66 -23.60 12.02
N ASN A 647 13.47 -24.67 11.26
CA ASN A 647 14.40 -25.82 11.23
C ASN A 647 14.78 -26.30 9.83
N TRP A 648 14.37 -25.60 8.77
CA TRP A 648 14.65 -25.94 7.37
C TRP A 648 16.14 -26.20 7.05
N HIS A 649 17.04 -25.50 7.75
CA HIS A 649 18.49 -25.57 7.59
C HIS A 649 19.13 -26.69 8.43
N GLN A 650 18.36 -27.39 9.26
CA GLN A 650 18.87 -28.48 10.10
C GLN A 650 18.79 -29.80 9.32
N PRO A 651 19.92 -30.50 9.09
CA PRO A 651 19.89 -31.78 8.42
C PRO A 651 19.12 -32.83 9.23
N VAL A 652 18.22 -33.55 8.55
CA VAL A 652 17.45 -34.65 9.10
C VAL A 652 17.97 -35.96 8.52
N GLU A 653 18.46 -36.86 9.37
CA GLU A 653 18.94 -38.17 8.98
C GLU A 653 17.77 -39.10 8.60
N VAL A 654 17.90 -39.77 7.45
CA VAL A 654 17.02 -40.84 6.97
C VAL A 654 17.85 -42.12 6.90
N VAL A 655 17.46 -43.11 7.70
CA VAL A 655 18.09 -44.44 7.72
C VAL A 655 17.39 -45.35 6.72
N VAL A 656 18.17 -46.06 5.91
CA VAL A 656 17.74 -47.00 4.88
C VAL A 656 18.21 -48.40 5.25
N SER A 657 17.30 -49.37 5.21
CA SER A 657 17.60 -50.80 5.42
C SER A 657 16.92 -51.63 4.34
N ALA A 658 17.59 -52.69 3.88
CA ALA A 658 16.97 -53.71 3.03
C ALA A 658 15.88 -54.47 3.81
N VAL A 659 14.81 -54.84 3.13
CA VAL A 659 13.81 -55.78 3.66
C VAL A 659 14.33 -57.19 3.39
N ASP A 660 14.59 -57.94 4.46
CA ASP A 660 15.11 -59.31 4.39
C ASP A 660 14.01 -60.29 3.98
N ASP A 661 14.18 -60.99 2.85
CA ASP A 661 13.26 -62.03 2.41
C ASP A 661 13.86 -63.45 2.36
N THR A 662 13.43 -64.30 1.44
CA THR A 662 13.92 -65.70 1.30
C THR A 662 14.23 -66.08 -0.16
N VAL A 663 14.28 -65.08 -1.03
CA VAL A 663 14.37 -65.21 -2.48
C VAL A 663 15.75 -64.77 -2.93
N PHE A 664 16.60 -65.75 -3.27
CA PHE A 664 17.92 -65.47 -3.82
C PHE A 664 17.90 -64.62 -5.10
N GLU A 665 18.59 -63.47 -5.05
CA GLU A 665 18.82 -62.56 -6.16
C GLU A 665 20.28 -62.63 -6.67
N LEU A 666 20.45 -62.92 -7.97
CA LEU A 666 21.75 -63.16 -8.60
C LEU A 666 22.68 -61.93 -8.68
N SER A 667 22.17 -60.73 -8.41
CA SER A 667 22.91 -59.47 -8.53
C SER A 667 22.39 -58.43 -7.55
N VAL A 668 23.23 -57.44 -7.22
CA VAL A 668 22.81 -56.24 -6.48
C VAL A 668 21.58 -55.61 -7.14
N GLU A 669 20.46 -55.58 -6.43
CA GLU A 669 19.20 -55.03 -6.94
C GLU A 669 19.25 -53.49 -6.89
N PRO A 670 18.96 -52.80 -8.02
CA PRO A 670 18.81 -51.35 -8.03
C PRO A 670 17.41 -50.95 -7.56
N VAL A 671 17.33 -50.26 -6.43
CA VAL A 671 16.08 -49.69 -5.90
C VAL A 671 16.15 -48.16 -5.94
N THR A 672 15.02 -47.50 -6.18
CA THR A 672 14.92 -46.03 -6.17
C THR A 672 14.21 -45.55 -4.92
N ILE A 673 14.80 -44.58 -4.21
CA ILE A 673 14.14 -43.85 -3.12
C ILE A 673 13.57 -42.54 -3.70
N ARG A 674 12.24 -42.43 -3.68
CA ARG A 674 11.46 -41.31 -4.22
C ARG A 674 11.11 -40.33 -3.11
N HIS A 675 11.28 -39.03 -3.40
CA HIS A 675 10.91 -37.93 -2.52
C HIS A 675 9.78 -37.11 -3.14
N THR A 676 8.71 -36.85 -2.38
CA THR A 676 7.59 -36.02 -2.82
C THR A 676 7.31 -34.92 -1.79
N LEU A 677 7.14 -33.69 -2.25
CA LEU A 677 6.85 -32.55 -1.40
C LEU A 677 5.34 -32.33 -1.29
N SER A 678 4.89 -31.98 -0.09
CA SER A 678 3.54 -31.50 0.21
C SER A 678 3.65 -30.24 1.06
N THR A 679 3.20 -29.10 0.55
CA THR A 679 3.33 -27.80 1.21
C THR A 679 2.32 -26.78 0.67
N ALA A 680 2.01 -25.76 1.46
CA ALA A 680 1.28 -24.56 1.02
C ALA A 680 2.23 -23.44 0.55
N ASP A 681 3.55 -23.65 0.70
CA ASP A 681 4.58 -22.73 0.26
C ASP A 681 4.53 -22.62 -1.28
N PRO A 682 4.32 -21.42 -1.84
CA PRO A 682 4.17 -21.22 -3.28
C PRO A 682 5.38 -21.68 -4.10
N TYR A 683 6.57 -21.71 -3.50
CA TYR A 683 7.78 -22.13 -4.18
C TYR A 683 8.00 -23.63 -4.10
N TYR A 684 8.08 -24.16 -2.88
CA TYR A 684 8.36 -25.59 -2.66
C TYR A 684 7.27 -26.48 -3.25
N SER A 685 6.04 -25.97 -3.45
CA SER A 685 4.97 -26.67 -4.18
C SER A 685 5.22 -26.83 -5.68
N THR A 686 6.16 -26.07 -6.27
CA THR A 686 6.53 -26.16 -7.69
C THR A 686 7.74 -27.07 -7.93
N LEU A 687 8.45 -27.47 -6.87
CA LEU A 687 9.67 -28.25 -6.98
C LEU A 687 9.40 -29.74 -7.16
N ALA A 688 10.22 -30.38 -7.99
CA ALA A 688 10.31 -31.83 -8.12
C ALA A 688 11.68 -32.28 -7.59
N PRO A 689 11.76 -32.84 -6.37
CA PRO A 689 13.02 -33.32 -5.82
C PRO A 689 13.63 -34.46 -6.63
N SER A 690 14.95 -34.59 -6.58
CA SER A 690 15.65 -35.73 -7.16
C SER A 690 15.39 -37.02 -6.39
N ASP A 691 15.36 -38.13 -7.12
CA ASP A 691 15.37 -39.48 -6.55
C ASP A 691 16.79 -39.86 -6.12
N LEU A 692 16.90 -40.74 -5.12
CA LEU A 692 18.17 -41.30 -4.64
C LEU A 692 18.28 -42.78 -5.02
N ALA A 693 19.40 -43.18 -5.60
CA ALA A 693 19.66 -44.57 -5.95
C ALA A 693 20.07 -45.40 -4.73
N ALA A 694 19.56 -46.62 -4.63
CA ALA A 694 19.92 -47.59 -3.61
C ALA A 694 20.36 -48.92 -4.24
N ALA A 695 21.43 -49.50 -3.72
CA ALA A 695 21.94 -50.81 -4.09
C ALA A 695 21.66 -51.81 -2.97
N VAL A 696 20.89 -52.87 -3.24
CA VAL A 696 20.54 -53.91 -2.26
C VAL A 696 21.33 -55.18 -2.54
N ALA A 697 22.10 -55.64 -1.56
CA ALA A 697 22.79 -56.92 -1.64
C ALA A 697 21.98 -58.02 -0.93
N ASP A 698 21.74 -59.10 -1.66
CA ASP A 698 21.05 -60.31 -1.21
C ASP A 698 21.91 -61.12 -0.23
N ASN A 699 21.28 -61.73 0.77
CA ASN A 699 21.95 -62.57 1.76
C ASN A 699 21.57 -64.06 1.68
N ASP A 700 20.70 -64.42 0.75
CA ASP A 700 20.11 -65.74 0.66
C ASP A 700 21.05 -66.72 -0.07
N PRO A 701 21.03 -68.00 0.31
CA PRO A 701 21.91 -68.98 -0.31
C PRO A 701 21.45 -69.29 -1.74
N GLU A 702 22.36 -69.11 -2.70
CA GLU A 702 22.19 -69.59 -4.08
C GLU A 702 21.76 -71.07 -4.10
N ILE A 703 20.61 -71.36 -4.70
CA ILE A 703 20.17 -72.76 -4.90
C ILE A 703 21.03 -73.36 -6.02
N ALA A 704 22.02 -74.17 -5.64
CA ALA A 704 22.90 -74.85 -6.59
C ALA A 704 22.11 -75.69 -7.61
N PRO A 705 22.31 -75.50 -8.93
CA PRO A 705 21.56 -76.23 -9.95
C PRO A 705 21.93 -77.72 -10.04
N ALA A 706 20.95 -78.60 -10.28
CA ALA A 706 21.21 -80.04 -10.39
C ALA A 706 21.82 -80.44 -11.74
N PRO A 707 22.90 -81.24 -11.78
CA PRO A 707 23.39 -81.82 -13.03
C PRO A 707 22.41 -82.90 -13.51
N LEU A 708 21.57 -82.60 -14.50
CA LEU A 708 20.71 -83.60 -15.13
C LEU A 708 21.55 -84.59 -15.96
N PRO A 709 21.46 -85.92 -15.75
CA PRO A 709 21.82 -86.88 -16.79
C PRO A 709 20.73 -86.93 -17.88
N LEU A 710 21.13 -87.16 -19.14
CA LEU A 710 20.28 -87.26 -20.34
C LEU A 710 19.11 -88.27 -20.26
N ALA A 711 19.06 -89.13 -19.24
CA ALA A 711 17.93 -89.96 -18.87
C ALA A 711 18.11 -90.44 -17.41
N TYR A 712 17.03 -90.50 -16.61
CA TYR A 712 17.03 -91.12 -15.29
C TYR A 712 16.21 -92.43 -15.33
N GLY A 713 16.85 -93.54 -14.96
CA GLY A 713 16.25 -94.88 -14.86
C GLY A 713 16.90 -95.72 -13.76
N GLY A 714 17.23 -95.09 -12.63
CA GLY A 714 17.94 -95.73 -11.52
C GLY A 714 17.08 -96.71 -10.69
N PRO A 715 17.70 -97.60 -9.90
CA PRO A 715 17.01 -98.54 -9.03
C PRO A 715 16.27 -97.85 -7.86
N TRP A 716 15.12 -98.43 -7.48
CA TRP A 716 14.11 -97.97 -6.53
C TRP A 716 14.65 -97.47 -5.16
N GLY A 717 14.26 -96.27 -4.71
CA GLY A 717 14.37 -95.89 -3.28
C GLY A 717 14.44 -94.39 -2.97
N ASP A 718 15.24 -93.61 -3.69
CA ASP A 718 15.53 -92.21 -3.32
C ASP A 718 15.39 -91.29 -4.54
N LEU A 719 14.59 -90.22 -4.42
CA LEU A 719 14.68 -89.08 -5.35
C LEU A 719 16.12 -88.56 -5.36
N PRO A 720 16.66 -88.07 -6.49
CA PRO A 720 17.97 -87.43 -6.49
C PRO A 720 18.01 -86.34 -5.41
N ALA A 721 19.06 -86.35 -4.57
CA ALA A 721 19.17 -85.42 -3.44
C ALA A 721 19.31 -83.93 -3.86
N GLN A 722 19.46 -83.64 -5.16
CA GLN A 722 19.62 -82.29 -5.70
C GLN A 722 18.65 -82.03 -6.86
N GLY A 723 18.01 -80.86 -6.85
CA GLY A 723 17.10 -80.37 -7.90
C GLY A 723 15.68 -80.92 -7.87
N PHE A 724 15.36 -81.86 -6.97
CA PHE A 724 14.02 -82.41 -6.80
C PHE A 724 13.51 -82.08 -5.40
N LEU A 725 12.37 -81.39 -5.33
CA LEU A 725 11.63 -81.16 -4.10
C LEU A 725 10.27 -81.85 -4.20
N SER A 726 9.84 -82.50 -3.13
CA SER A 726 8.49 -83.07 -3.05
C SER A 726 7.83 -82.64 -1.76
N SER A 727 6.50 -82.50 -1.78
CA SER A 727 5.72 -82.26 -0.58
C SER A 727 4.36 -82.93 -0.68
N GLY A 728 3.88 -83.49 0.43
CA GLY A 728 2.64 -84.28 0.50
C GLY A 728 2.73 -85.31 1.63
N THR A 729 1.60 -85.87 2.07
CA THR A 729 1.55 -86.81 3.21
C THR A 729 1.97 -88.25 2.87
N GLY A 730 2.36 -88.55 1.63
CA GLY A 730 2.64 -89.92 1.23
C GLY A 730 3.15 -90.14 -0.21
N THR A 731 4.19 -89.43 -0.66
CA THR A 731 4.92 -89.86 -1.86
C THR A 731 5.61 -91.21 -1.60
N TYR A 732 4.99 -92.31 -2.04
CA TYR A 732 5.52 -93.68 -1.86
C TYR A 732 6.17 -94.19 -3.15
N GLY A 733 7.41 -94.69 -3.05
CA GLY A 733 7.99 -95.56 -4.09
C GLY A 733 7.42 -96.97 -3.97
N THR A 734 6.32 -97.28 -4.66
CA THR A 734 5.68 -98.60 -4.54
C THR A 734 6.13 -99.58 -5.61
N SER A 735 6.49 -100.81 -5.19
CA SER A 735 6.60 -101.99 -6.05
C SER A 735 5.21 -102.60 -6.33
N LEU A 736 4.38 -101.93 -7.14
CA LEU A 736 3.15 -102.54 -7.64
C LEU A 736 3.46 -103.34 -8.90
N GLY A 737 3.53 -104.67 -8.73
CA GLY A 737 3.79 -105.63 -9.80
C GLY A 737 2.79 -105.49 -10.95
N GLY A 738 3.30 -105.16 -12.12
CA GLY A 738 2.54 -105.08 -13.37
C GLY A 738 3.40 -104.71 -14.56
N ASP A 739 4.27 -103.70 -14.43
CA ASP A 739 5.14 -103.24 -15.52
C ASP A 739 6.62 -103.41 -15.17
N SER A 740 7.23 -104.40 -15.81
CA SER A 740 8.63 -104.73 -15.63
C SER A 740 9.55 -103.68 -16.28
N GLY A 741 10.11 -102.75 -15.49
CA GLY A 741 11.39 -102.12 -15.83
C GLY A 741 11.65 -100.66 -15.46
N ASN A 742 10.63 -99.82 -15.24
CA ASN A 742 10.81 -98.36 -15.05
C ASN A 742 10.31 -97.91 -13.66
N GLY A 743 11.06 -97.03 -12.97
CA GLY A 743 10.67 -96.46 -11.68
C GLY A 743 9.54 -95.42 -11.82
N SER A 744 8.60 -95.38 -10.85
CA SER A 744 7.42 -94.49 -10.87
C SER A 744 7.17 -93.83 -9.50
N ILE A 745 6.70 -92.58 -9.50
CA ILE A 745 6.26 -91.84 -8.30
C ILE A 745 4.74 -91.85 -8.23
N LYS A 746 4.19 -92.13 -7.05
CA LYS A 746 2.75 -92.14 -6.82
C LYS A 746 2.30 -90.82 -6.18
N PHE A 747 1.26 -90.21 -6.76
CA PHE A 747 0.54 -89.08 -6.19
C PHE A 747 -0.88 -89.55 -5.85
N ASP A 748 -1.22 -89.62 -4.56
CA ASP A 748 -2.49 -90.22 -4.10
C ASP A 748 -3.30 -89.36 -3.13
N HIS A 749 -2.82 -88.15 -2.82
CA HIS A 749 -3.56 -87.14 -2.08
C HIS A 749 -3.59 -85.80 -2.83
N SER A 750 -4.67 -85.03 -2.63
CA SER A 750 -4.76 -83.67 -3.15
C SER A 750 -3.67 -82.80 -2.52
N GLY A 751 -2.90 -82.09 -3.36
CA GLY A 751 -1.79 -81.23 -2.92
C GLY A 751 -0.42 -81.91 -2.92
N ASP A 752 -0.33 -83.21 -3.24
CA ASP A 752 0.96 -83.83 -3.52
C ASP A 752 1.61 -83.16 -4.73
N LYS A 753 2.87 -82.73 -4.61
CA LYS A 753 3.64 -82.08 -5.69
C LYS A 753 5.07 -82.59 -5.78
N LEU A 754 5.60 -82.54 -6.99
CA LEU A 754 7.01 -82.73 -7.33
C LEU A 754 7.46 -81.49 -8.11
N THR A 755 8.52 -80.85 -7.64
CA THR A 755 9.16 -79.71 -8.31
C THR A 755 10.54 -80.12 -8.77
N VAL A 756 10.86 -79.85 -10.03
CA VAL A 756 12.14 -80.13 -10.67
C VAL A 756 12.77 -78.82 -11.14
N SER A 757 13.94 -78.51 -10.58
CA SER A 757 14.73 -77.34 -10.99
C SER A 757 15.83 -77.77 -11.95
N PHE A 758 15.87 -77.15 -13.12
CA PHE A 758 16.84 -77.47 -14.16
C PHE A 758 18.02 -76.49 -14.18
N ALA A 759 19.23 -77.02 -14.42
CA ALA A 759 20.47 -76.26 -14.40
C ALA A 759 20.84 -75.56 -15.72
N ALA A 760 20.22 -75.98 -16.82
CA ALA A 760 20.42 -75.44 -18.16
C ALA A 760 19.19 -75.76 -18.99
N MET A 761 19.08 -75.16 -20.19
CA MET A 761 17.99 -75.37 -21.16
C MET A 761 17.56 -76.85 -21.20
N PRO A 762 16.39 -77.23 -20.63
CA PRO A 762 16.02 -78.64 -20.51
C PRO A 762 15.73 -79.31 -21.85
N GLY A 763 15.72 -78.54 -22.95
CA GLY A 763 15.23 -78.99 -24.24
C GLY A 763 13.77 -79.40 -24.11
N THR A 764 13.47 -80.67 -24.41
CA THR A 764 12.14 -81.24 -24.24
C THR A 764 12.14 -82.22 -23.07
N LEU A 765 11.35 -81.92 -22.04
CA LEU A 765 11.11 -82.84 -20.93
C LEU A 765 10.06 -83.87 -21.37
N SER A 766 10.42 -85.15 -21.32
CA SER A 766 9.49 -86.25 -21.62
C SER A 766 9.19 -87.05 -20.34
N TYR A 767 7.91 -87.28 -20.06
CA TYR A 767 7.44 -88.03 -18.89
C TYR A 767 6.17 -88.80 -19.21
N HIS A 768 5.83 -89.78 -18.38
CA HIS A 768 4.61 -90.58 -18.53
C HIS A 768 3.75 -90.45 -17.28
N LEU A 769 2.44 -90.26 -17.46
CA LEU A 769 1.46 -90.34 -16.38
C LEU A 769 0.54 -91.53 -16.62
N LYS A 770 0.26 -92.29 -15.55
CA LYS A 770 -0.55 -93.50 -15.60
C LYS A 770 -1.60 -93.50 -14.48
N GLY A 771 -2.83 -93.89 -14.81
CA GLY A 771 -3.87 -94.21 -13.82
C GLY A 771 -3.70 -95.62 -13.22
N ASN A 772 -3.98 -95.79 -11.93
CA ASN A 772 -3.82 -97.08 -11.22
C ASN A 772 -4.92 -98.12 -11.60
N PRO A 773 -4.57 -99.38 -11.95
CA PRO A 773 -5.53 -100.45 -12.28
C PRO A 773 -6.37 -101.02 -11.12
N GLY A 774 -6.03 -100.75 -9.86
CA GLY A 774 -6.59 -101.46 -8.70
C GLY A 774 -7.70 -100.73 -7.93
N GLY A 775 -8.92 -100.67 -8.46
CA GLY A 775 -10.21 -100.60 -7.72
C GLY A 775 -10.32 -99.86 -6.37
N GLY A 776 -9.65 -98.72 -6.18
CA GLY A 776 -9.69 -97.94 -4.94
C GLY A 776 -9.89 -96.44 -5.20
N ILE A 777 -11.03 -95.91 -4.71
CA ILE A 777 -11.50 -94.52 -4.40
C ILE A 777 -11.08 -93.31 -5.27
N LEU A 778 -9.99 -93.33 -6.03
CA LEU A 778 -9.64 -92.27 -6.97
C LEU A 778 -10.05 -92.66 -8.38
N THR A 779 -11.37 -92.69 -8.62
CA THR A 779 -11.92 -92.91 -9.96
C THR A 779 -11.84 -91.65 -10.83
N ASP A 780 -11.71 -90.46 -10.23
CA ASP A 780 -11.65 -89.18 -10.94
C ASP A 780 -10.60 -88.26 -10.27
N GLY A 781 -9.55 -87.90 -11.00
CA GLY A 781 -8.51 -87.00 -10.53
C GLY A 781 -7.77 -86.35 -11.69
N SER A 782 -7.38 -85.09 -11.53
CA SER A 782 -6.62 -84.33 -12.51
C SER A 782 -5.28 -83.85 -11.95
N PHE A 783 -4.23 -83.97 -12.74
CA PHE A 783 -2.92 -83.37 -12.47
C PHE A 783 -2.76 -82.15 -13.35
N GLN A 784 -2.28 -81.06 -12.77
CA GLN A 784 -1.86 -79.88 -13.52
C GLN A 784 -0.34 -79.76 -13.44
N ILE A 785 0.23 -79.25 -14.51
CA ILE A 785 1.66 -79.18 -14.75
C ILE A 785 1.95 -77.73 -15.06
N PHE A 786 2.88 -77.14 -14.33
CA PHE A 786 3.18 -75.73 -14.39
C PHE A 786 4.65 -75.51 -14.75
N GLU A 787 4.96 -74.32 -15.27
CA GLU A 787 6.33 -73.87 -15.44
C GLU A 787 6.51 -72.46 -14.89
N SER A 788 7.68 -72.16 -14.30
CA SER A 788 8.04 -70.82 -13.83
C SER A 788 9.52 -70.52 -14.07
N PRO A 789 9.88 -69.38 -14.71
CA PRO A 789 11.28 -69.00 -14.91
C PRO A 789 11.94 -68.39 -13.66
N ASP A 790 11.14 -67.95 -12.67
CA ASP A 790 11.56 -67.15 -11.52
C ASP A 790 11.15 -67.74 -10.16
N ASN A 791 10.42 -68.86 -10.15
CA ASN A 791 9.87 -69.52 -8.95
C ASN A 791 8.76 -68.74 -8.24
N VAL A 792 8.26 -67.66 -8.84
CA VAL A 792 7.22 -66.80 -8.25
C VAL A 792 5.94 -66.93 -9.07
N ASP A 793 6.04 -66.75 -10.39
CA ASP A 793 4.89 -66.79 -11.29
C ASP A 793 4.86 -68.11 -12.08
N PHE A 794 3.83 -68.92 -11.84
CA PHE A 794 3.65 -70.24 -12.47
C PHE A 794 2.59 -70.19 -13.56
N THR A 795 2.94 -70.68 -14.76
CA THR A 795 2.04 -70.82 -15.90
C THR A 795 1.66 -72.29 -16.08
N GLU A 796 0.36 -72.59 -16.19
CA GLU A 796 -0.10 -73.96 -16.48
C GLU A 796 0.29 -74.36 -17.91
N VAL A 797 1.12 -75.39 -18.01
CA VAL A 797 1.57 -75.98 -19.28
C VAL A 797 0.57 -77.04 -19.75
N ARG A 798 0.04 -77.84 -18.82
CA ARG A 798 -0.80 -78.99 -19.16
C ARG A 798 -1.68 -79.45 -18.00
N SER A 799 -2.79 -80.11 -18.35
CA SER A 799 -3.55 -80.96 -17.43
C SER A 799 -3.68 -82.39 -17.95
N PHE A 800 -3.67 -83.35 -17.02
CA PHE A 800 -3.93 -84.75 -17.25
C PHE A 800 -5.12 -85.19 -16.40
N VAL A 801 -6.06 -85.91 -16.98
CA VAL A 801 -7.20 -86.52 -16.27
C VAL A 801 -7.04 -88.02 -16.34
N ASN A 802 -7.23 -88.72 -15.21
CA ASN A 802 -7.05 -90.16 -15.12
C ASN A 802 -7.86 -90.93 -16.20
N LYS A 803 -7.17 -91.75 -17.02
CA LYS A 803 -7.75 -92.56 -18.11
C LYS A 803 -7.83 -94.07 -17.82
N ASN A 804 -8.05 -94.48 -16.57
CA ASN A 804 -8.34 -95.88 -16.18
C ASN A 804 -7.46 -96.92 -16.88
N ASN A 805 -6.14 -96.90 -16.58
CA ASN A 805 -5.14 -97.90 -16.98
C ASN A 805 -4.43 -97.68 -18.34
N GLU A 806 -4.51 -96.49 -18.94
CA GLU A 806 -3.67 -96.11 -20.07
C GLU A 806 -2.46 -95.25 -19.61
N ASP A 807 -1.26 -95.62 -20.06
CA ASP A 807 -0.06 -94.77 -19.96
C ASP A 807 -0.14 -93.67 -21.01
N GLU A 808 -0.09 -92.41 -20.59
CA GLU A 808 -0.03 -91.27 -21.48
C GLU A 808 1.36 -90.64 -21.43
N ALA A 809 2.01 -90.59 -22.60
CA ALA A 809 3.31 -89.95 -22.76
C ALA A 809 3.12 -88.45 -23.02
N PHE A 810 3.90 -87.64 -22.32
CA PHE A 810 3.95 -86.20 -22.48
C PHE A 810 5.35 -85.75 -22.85
N ALA A 811 5.41 -84.67 -23.61
CA ALA A 811 6.63 -84.00 -24.03
C ALA A 811 6.38 -82.50 -24.02
N ASP A 812 7.03 -81.78 -23.10
CA ASP A 812 6.89 -80.33 -22.95
C ASP A 812 8.24 -79.66 -23.23
N THR A 813 8.23 -78.60 -24.04
CA THR A 813 9.43 -77.81 -24.34
C THR A 813 9.48 -76.65 -23.36
N LEU A 814 10.45 -76.68 -22.46
CA LEU A 814 10.52 -75.76 -21.33
C LEU A 814 11.38 -74.53 -21.64
N LEU A 815 11.10 -73.41 -20.99
CA LEU A 815 11.93 -72.21 -21.09
C LEU A 815 13.32 -72.43 -20.47
N PRO A 816 14.33 -71.63 -20.89
CA PRO A 816 15.73 -71.83 -20.50
C PRO A 816 16.02 -71.76 -18.99
N SER A 817 15.14 -71.11 -18.21
CA SER A 817 15.23 -70.91 -16.76
C SER A 817 14.09 -71.58 -15.99
N THR A 818 13.32 -72.46 -16.64
CA THR A 818 12.12 -73.07 -16.05
C THR A 818 12.43 -73.96 -14.85
N ARG A 819 11.64 -73.77 -13.78
CA ARG A 819 11.30 -74.76 -12.75
C ARG A 819 9.97 -75.41 -13.12
N PHE A 820 9.89 -76.74 -13.00
CA PHE A 820 8.77 -77.57 -13.49
C PHE A 820 8.05 -78.29 -12.35
#